data_AF-A0A066X3P9-F1
#
_entry.id   AF-A0A066X3P9-F1
#
_cell.length_a   1.000
_cell.length_b   1.000
_cell.length_c   1.000
_cell.angle_alpha   90.00
_cell.angle_beta   90.00
_cell.angle_gamma   90.00
#
_symmetry.space_group_name_H-M   'P 1'
#
loop_
_entity.id
_entity.type
_entity.pdbx_description
1 polymer ?
#
loop_
_entity_poly.entity_id
_entity_poly.type
_entity_poly.pdbx_seq_one_letter_code
_entity_poly.pdbx_strand_id
1 'polypeptide(L)'
;MSDIEHKNLGQESDEEDEYSDEEDDDITKRTKQAIADMKTKFNGQATDETVNRFLDDHHTVVKHVGLDGVTFFHKIIQLVYEKANEKSLNASDIKPLFERLVKSYPDLLRVPDQEGQTPLYRAIYLKRYTWKLVDYMLDSCEDPGCIEDALNRTCGKGESLKTCLTLAFEKDLNTRVLQNLVRHASPTVLERTDGSHRTPFHYAVQYGQCTDERVEVIRLLLEKDGEIVQEQKLSGTSRPIETFLDLKYARKEEGRQEPVEYSVYGEHERTARIFLHLLSRERAAKMRETEKERTDTKTTGPGLAPREKEPPNVGSLPPKEVKSQIGGDRDRGPKRIGLDREKPKQYLDPKLDETERRRQELREKEEREHQERKAREEKNQQERDGARSIQFRDGKERLDETVADRLKLQVSLIGTDPAPNTPLKRVGTQRFDAVDVKKKEKKTTSSKKASKKPDPEVLAKNSAQILRMLKLHYMRTRSIKMATSFLYGKNIQEDMQICFDYEGLPSEIQDHVFLERFGRDSQSGIRFDEVLMYVRFPIVAVERSGRRAPKPRALGRQDMEFFFDWLYKKGVRRILKVEVDDRGKIPHSDQAIQNSLEKIVVEHLDWQKTDLDPQVICQISSKAKAVGFDTFREGVLYRTNNGLREVTLKWSGNNAVLRAWSDMEGLPQLPQLEVVNLNVPAQSDLYDTREWVQRNINDFGARLNTNAKDCRNVDTLSKPLNSNDSQFSEASSEKKMGVTKHETLKERKIIVLPREGKKGTEMPVSSSGLPKTAGRSNPVTEHDWLNCVERFAGCMDLFWKKTVDLSREWLNADPNTDVRLLTPESQNVNVLKNLGKDVVVALIDDGVDCCDSAFSGRVIEGKTFDYQDGGVGQYYISARGHGTEMARMILKVCPMANVYSIRLKTHTSPDKGQATIDAISAALAIEAALEKNATIISMSWTIPVPPEGSKEKQLLDSVLEKACSRNVLMFCSSPDQISATKHYPSAFRRSRFFLIGAAHDDGSAYGHAGKDNDFIFPGVNVNTSGGASLPAFLADKMSSSKESTGSSIATALAAGLAAMITYCFKASALAIATTRMEQGKDYVAGPELVQPGDVEKISQHSVLKTAFNRIGRMDNGQFIQVWNRFQPASLILEGENKYEDKLACIMKLCSNLIER
;
A
#
# COMPACT_ATOMS: atom_id res chain seq x y z
N MET A 1 30.32 -61.81 24.06
CA MET A 1 29.14 -62.49 24.63
C MET A 1 27.97 -61.54 24.46
N SER A 2 26.98 -61.81 23.61
CA SER A 2 26.74 -62.98 22.75
C SER A 2 25.93 -62.57 21.51
N ASP A 3 26.01 -63.38 20.46
CA ASP A 3 25.55 -63.15 19.08
C ASP A 3 24.02 -63.30 18.85
N ILE A 4 23.64 -63.27 17.55
CA ILE A 4 22.32 -63.50 16.91
C ILE A 4 21.45 -62.22 16.86
N GLU A 5 21.06 -61.66 15.70
CA GLU A 5 21.37 -61.98 14.28
C GLU A 5 21.23 -60.74 13.36
N HIS A 6 21.94 -60.71 12.22
CA HIS A 6 21.55 -59.95 11.02
C HIS A 6 21.85 -60.84 9.80
N LYS A 7 20.84 -61.14 8.98
CA LYS A 7 21.02 -62.02 7.80
C LYS A 7 21.72 -61.32 6.64
N ASN A 8 22.45 -62.14 5.90
CA ASN A 8 23.55 -61.75 5.04
C ASN A 8 23.14 -61.50 3.58
N LEU A 9 24.06 -60.88 2.84
CA LEU A 9 24.05 -60.69 1.39
C LEU A 9 24.28 -62.01 0.62
N GLY A 10 23.98 -61.98 -0.69
CA GLY A 10 24.23 -63.05 -1.67
C GLY A 10 22.94 -63.48 -2.37
N GLN A 11 22.84 -63.57 -3.70
CA GLN A 11 23.83 -63.42 -4.77
C GLN A 11 23.13 -62.81 -5.99
N GLU A 12 23.76 -61.87 -6.69
CA GLU A 12 23.58 -61.72 -8.15
C GLU A 12 24.98 -61.54 -8.77
N SER A 13 25.11 -61.98 -10.02
CA SER A 13 26.37 -62.39 -10.64
C SER A 13 27.23 -61.25 -11.16
N ASP A 14 28.54 -61.41 -11.01
CA ASP A 14 29.52 -60.72 -11.86
C ASP A 14 29.38 -61.26 -13.31
N GLU A 15 28.64 -60.55 -14.14
CA GLU A 15 28.83 -60.58 -15.60
C GLU A 15 29.39 -59.22 -16.03
N GLU A 16 30.70 -59.19 -16.29
CA GLU A 16 31.40 -58.03 -16.85
C GLU A 16 31.03 -57.88 -18.33
N ASP A 17 29.93 -57.17 -18.62
CA ASP A 17 29.63 -56.72 -19.99
C ASP A 17 30.60 -55.61 -20.40
N GLU A 18 31.59 -55.95 -21.24
CA GLU A 18 32.44 -55.00 -21.96
C GLU A 18 31.58 -54.14 -22.92
N TYR A 19 31.10 -53.00 -22.44
CA TYR A 19 30.51 -51.98 -23.31
C TYR A 19 31.57 -51.42 -24.27
N SER A 20 31.48 -51.86 -25.53
CA SER A 20 32.41 -51.54 -26.61
C SER A 20 32.32 -50.07 -27.06
N ASP A 21 33.48 -49.41 -27.17
CA ASP A 21 33.64 -48.07 -27.79
C ASP A 21 33.10 -48.01 -29.25
N GLU A 22 32.88 -49.16 -29.91
CA GLU A 22 32.41 -49.21 -31.31
C GLU A 22 30.90 -48.89 -31.47
N GLU A 23 30.06 -49.19 -30.47
CA GLU A 23 28.61 -48.94 -30.58
C GLU A 23 28.26 -47.45 -30.53
N ASP A 24 28.93 -46.69 -29.65
CA ASP A 24 28.73 -45.25 -29.48
C ASP A 24 29.22 -44.48 -30.73
N ASP A 25 30.24 -45.00 -31.42
CA ASP A 25 30.78 -44.44 -32.65
C ASP A 25 29.87 -44.71 -33.87
N ASP A 26 29.13 -45.82 -33.90
CA ASP A 26 28.06 -46.08 -34.88
C ASP A 26 26.81 -45.23 -34.60
N ILE A 27 26.35 -45.15 -33.35
CA ILE A 27 25.24 -44.26 -32.96
C ILE A 27 25.57 -42.79 -33.28
N THR A 28 26.83 -42.38 -33.12
CA THR A 28 27.31 -41.05 -33.52
C THR A 28 27.29 -40.84 -35.04
N LYS A 29 27.65 -41.85 -35.84
CA LYS A 29 27.53 -41.81 -37.32
C LYS A 29 26.07 -41.73 -37.76
N ARG A 30 25.19 -42.59 -37.21
CA ARG A 30 23.74 -42.58 -37.46
C ARG A 30 23.10 -41.25 -37.06
N THR A 31 23.51 -40.66 -35.94
CA THR A 31 23.06 -39.33 -35.52
C THR A 31 23.47 -38.23 -36.52
N LYS A 32 24.71 -38.25 -37.01
CA LYS A 32 25.17 -37.32 -38.06
C LYS A 32 24.36 -37.49 -39.36
N GLN A 33 24.02 -38.72 -39.73
CA GLN A 33 23.15 -38.99 -40.88
C GLN A 33 21.73 -38.46 -40.67
N ALA A 34 21.09 -38.73 -39.52
CA ALA A 34 19.76 -38.21 -39.18
C ALA A 34 19.72 -36.68 -39.24
N ILE A 35 20.78 -35.99 -38.78
CA ILE A 35 20.91 -34.53 -38.86
C ILE A 35 21.08 -34.05 -40.31
N ALA A 36 21.79 -34.78 -41.16
CA ALA A 36 21.93 -34.46 -42.58
C ALA A 36 20.61 -34.65 -43.35
N ASP A 37 19.95 -35.79 -43.16
CA ASP A 37 18.62 -36.10 -43.67
C ASP A 37 17.59 -35.03 -43.25
N MET A 38 17.60 -34.63 -41.98
CA MET A 38 16.71 -33.61 -41.45
C MET A 38 16.95 -32.25 -42.14
N LYS A 39 18.21 -31.86 -42.36
CA LYS A 39 18.59 -30.63 -43.08
C LYS A 39 18.22 -30.65 -44.57
N THR A 40 18.06 -31.80 -45.20
CA THR A 40 17.64 -31.90 -46.62
C THR A 40 16.13 -32.04 -46.77
N LYS A 41 15.49 -32.91 -45.98
CA LYS A 41 14.06 -33.24 -46.05
C LYS A 41 13.15 -32.12 -45.48
N PHE A 42 13.62 -31.31 -44.52
CA PHE A 42 12.80 -30.30 -43.81
C PHE A 42 13.26 -28.84 -44.03
N ASN A 43 13.85 -28.54 -45.19
CA ASN A 43 14.20 -27.17 -45.62
C ASN A 43 13.11 -26.56 -46.53
N GLY A 44 11.84 -26.82 -46.22
CA GLY A 44 10.66 -26.49 -47.03
C GLY A 44 9.36 -27.02 -46.41
N GLN A 45 8.23 -26.97 -47.13
CA GLN A 45 6.97 -27.58 -46.66
C GLN A 45 7.07 -29.11 -46.66
N ALA A 46 7.12 -29.71 -45.47
CA ALA A 46 7.10 -31.16 -45.30
C ALA A 46 5.67 -31.73 -45.24
N THR A 47 5.45 -32.89 -45.88
CA THR A 47 4.20 -33.67 -45.79
C THR A 47 4.26 -34.71 -44.67
N ASP A 48 3.11 -35.22 -44.23
CA ASP A 48 3.05 -36.31 -43.24
C ASP A 48 3.80 -37.57 -43.71
N GLU A 49 3.82 -37.89 -45.02
CA GLU A 49 4.59 -39.02 -45.53
C GLU A 49 6.11 -38.80 -45.42
N THR A 50 6.55 -37.54 -45.44
CA THR A 50 7.95 -37.16 -45.25
C THR A 50 8.36 -37.30 -43.77
N VAL A 51 7.46 -36.95 -42.85
CA VAL A 51 7.63 -37.14 -41.40
C VAL A 51 7.66 -38.63 -41.04
N ASN A 52 6.68 -39.41 -41.48
CA ASN A 52 6.60 -40.85 -41.18
C ASN A 52 7.87 -41.58 -41.65
N ARG A 53 8.27 -41.36 -42.92
CA ARG A 53 9.47 -41.99 -43.48
C ARG A 53 10.75 -41.62 -42.71
N PHE A 54 10.90 -40.37 -42.29
CA PHE A 54 12.04 -39.96 -41.46
C PHE A 54 12.04 -40.68 -40.09
N LEU A 55 10.86 -40.88 -39.48
CA LEU A 55 10.75 -41.61 -38.22
C LEU A 55 11.08 -43.10 -38.41
N ASP A 56 10.61 -43.73 -39.48
CA ASP A 56 10.94 -45.13 -39.80
C ASP A 56 12.46 -45.30 -40.03
N ASP A 57 13.05 -44.45 -40.89
CA ASP A 57 14.47 -44.41 -41.25
C ASP A 57 15.39 -44.24 -40.02
N HIS A 58 14.97 -43.41 -39.02
CA HIS A 58 15.85 -42.93 -37.94
C HIS A 58 15.33 -43.23 -36.51
N HIS A 59 14.39 -44.15 -36.33
CA HIS A 59 13.73 -44.43 -35.03
C HIS A 59 14.69 -44.77 -33.88
N THR A 60 15.81 -45.44 -34.18
CA THR A 60 16.85 -45.81 -33.20
C THR A 60 17.54 -44.58 -32.61
N VAL A 61 17.93 -43.63 -33.46
CA VAL A 61 18.56 -42.36 -33.07
C VAL A 61 17.60 -41.48 -32.27
N VAL A 62 16.32 -41.48 -32.63
CA VAL A 62 15.29 -40.67 -31.96
C VAL A 62 15.03 -41.12 -30.53
N LYS A 63 15.00 -42.43 -30.28
CA LYS A 63 14.75 -43.02 -28.95
C LYS A 63 15.98 -42.99 -28.03
N HIS A 64 17.18 -42.92 -28.60
CA HIS A 64 18.42 -43.05 -27.84
C HIS A 64 18.68 -41.83 -26.94
N VAL A 65 19.09 -42.10 -25.71
CA VAL A 65 19.61 -41.13 -24.74
C VAL A 65 21.10 -41.38 -24.63
N GLY A 66 21.92 -40.37 -24.94
CA GLY A 66 23.38 -40.48 -24.84
C GLY A 66 23.85 -40.63 -23.39
N LEU A 67 25.09 -41.09 -23.20
CA LEU A 67 25.76 -41.17 -21.89
C LEU A 67 25.85 -39.80 -21.18
N ASP A 68 25.71 -38.70 -21.93
CA ASP A 68 25.63 -37.32 -21.48
C ASP A 68 24.20 -36.81 -21.21
N GLY A 69 23.19 -37.68 -21.30
CA GLY A 69 21.77 -37.32 -21.21
C GLY A 69 21.22 -36.58 -22.44
N VAL A 70 22.02 -36.34 -23.47
CA VAL A 70 21.65 -35.46 -24.60
C VAL A 70 20.76 -36.22 -25.59
N THR A 71 19.46 -36.14 -25.34
CA THR A 71 18.39 -36.64 -26.23
C THR A 71 18.39 -35.95 -27.60
N PHE A 72 17.71 -36.57 -28.58
CA PHE A 72 17.56 -35.99 -29.92
C PHE A 72 16.90 -34.59 -29.91
N PHE A 73 16.03 -34.30 -28.93
CA PHE A 73 15.45 -32.96 -28.75
C PHE A 73 16.52 -31.89 -28.45
N HIS A 74 17.47 -32.16 -27.55
CA HIS A 74 18.58 -31.25 -27.28
C HIS A 74 19.39 -30.93 -28.54
N LYS A 75 19.66 -31.96 -29.36
CA LYS A 75 20.39 -31.85 -30.64
C LYS A 75 19.62 -30.97 -31.64
N ILE A 76 18.29 -31.14 -31.77
CA ILE A 76 17.45 -30.26 -32.61
C ILE A 76 17.47 -28.80 -32.13
N ILE A 77 17.34 -28.57 -30.82
CA ILE A 77 17.35 -27.23 -30.22
C ILE A 77 18.67 -26.50 -30.51
N GLN A 78 19.79 -27.20 -30.34
CA GLN A 78 21.12 -26.68 -30.64
C GLN A 78 21.27 -26.33 -32.12
N LEU A 79 20.82 -27.21 -33.03
CA LEU A 79 20.85 -26.96 -34.48
C LEU A 79 20.02 -25.75 -34.92
N VAL A 80 18.87 -25.51 -34.28
CA VAL A 80 18.02 -24.33 -34.55
C VAL A 80 18.65 -23.04 -34.00
N TYR A 81 19.48 -23.14 -32.95
CA TYR A 81 20.23 -22.01 -32.39
C TYR A 81 21.47 -21.62 -33.22
N GLU A 82 22.25 -22.61 -33.68
CA GLU A 82 23.53 -22.46 -34.40
C GLU A 82 23.39 -21.95 -35.84
N LYS A 83 22.79 -20.76 -36.01
CA LYS A 83 22.39 -20.19 -37.31
C LYS A 83 23.56 -19.65 -38.17
N ALA A 84 24.63 -20.44 -38.32
CA ALA A 84 25.95 -19.97 -38.73
C ALA A 84 26.25 -19.97 -40.23
N ASN A 85 25.47 -20.66 -41.09
CA ASN A 85 25.68 -20.67 -42.55
C ASN A 85 24.35 -20.83 -43.34
N GLU A 86 24.39 -20.52 -44.64
CA GLU A 86 23.25 -20.26 -45.55
C GLU A 86 22.29 -21.45 -45.85
N LYS A 87 22.35 -22.53 -45.05
CA LYS A 87 21.42 -23.67 -45.07
C LYS A 87 20.91 -24.00 -43.65
N SER A 88 20.38 -23.01 -42.94
CA SER A 88 19.92 -23.17 -41.55
C SER A 88 18.47 -23.64 -41.46
N LEU A 89 18.24 -24.76 -40.77
CA LEU A 89 16.89 -25.20 -40.39
C LEU A 89 16.17 -24.11 -39.58
N ASN A 90 14.96 -23.75 -40.01
CA ASN A 90 14.08 -22.85 -39.27
C ASN A 90 13.16 -23.68 -38.37
N ALA A 91 12.87 -23.19 -37.16
CA ALA A 91 11.90 -23.83 -36.26
C ALA A 91 10.53 -24.06 -36.93
N SER A 92 10.11 -23.16 -37.84
CA SER A 92 8.84 -23.30 -38.54
C SER A 92 8.82 -24.37 -39.64
N ASP A 93 9.97 -24.77 -40.18
CA ASP A 93 10.06 -25.74 -41.27
C ASP A 93 10.17 -27.17 -40.71
N ILE A 94 10.86 -27.33 -39.57
CA ILE A 94 10.90 -28.58 -38.80
C ILE A 94 9.62 -28.84 -37.98
N LYS A 95 8.69 -27.86 -37.91
CA LYS A 95 7.48 -27.93 -37.07
C LYS A 95 6.75 -29.30 -37.17
N PRO A 96 6.39 -29.83 -38.36
CA PRO A 96 5.60 -31.08 -38.45
C PRO A 96 6.33 -32.31 -37.88
N LEU A 97 7.65 -32.38 -38.08
CA LEU A 97 8.49 -33.43 -37.50
C LEU A 97 8.57 -33.27 -35.97
N PHE A 98 8.79 -32.05 -35.49
CA PHE A 98 9.00 -31.78 -34.07
C PHE A 98 7.73 -32.03 -33.24
N GLU A 99 6.56 -31.61 -33.73
CA GLU A 99 5.27 -31.90 -33.09
C GLU A 99 4.98 -33.42 -33.06
N ARG A 100 5.32 -34.16 -34.13
CA ARG A 100 5.18 -35.62 -34.14
C ARG A 100 6.15 -36.31 -33.18
N LEU A 101 7.40 -35.87 -33.12
CA LEU A 101 8.40 -36.39 -32.18
C LEU A 101 7.94 -36.22 -30.73
N VAL A 102 7.40 -35.06 -30.37
CA VAL A 102 6.84 -34.77 -29.04
C VAL A 102 5.66 -35.68 -28.72
N LYS A 103 4.76 -35.94 -29.68
CA LYS A 103 3.63 -36.87 -29.51
C LYS A 103 4.08 -38.33 -29.35
N SER A 104 5.07 -38.77 -30.11
CA SER A 104 5.53 -40.16 -30.09
C SER A 104 6.45 -40.49 -28.92
N TYR A 105 7.21 -39.52 -28.39
CA TYR A 105 8.23 -39.73 -27.36
C TYR A 105 8.24 -38.62 -26.29
N PRO A 106 7.11 -38.39 -25.58
CA PRO A 106 6.99 -37.29 -24.61
C PRO A 106 7.95 -37.43 -23.42
N ASP A 107 8.27 -38.66 -22.97
CA ASP A 107 9.16 -38.90 -21.83
C ASP A 107 10.58 -38.36 -22.01
N LEU A 108 11.06 -38.24 -23.26
CA LEU A 108 12.37 -37.64 -23.57
C LEU A 108 12.43 -36.13 -23.25
N LEU A 109 11.31 -35.48 -22.93
CA LEU A 109 11.26 -34.11 -22.38
C LEU A 109 11.62 -34.06 -20.89
N ARG A 110 11.47 -35.17 -20.14
CA ARG A 110 11.79 -35.26 -18.70
C ARG A 110 13.29 -35.44 -18.42
N VAL A 111 14.04 -35.91 -19.43
CA VAL A 111 15.45 -36.29 -19.35
C VAL A 111 16.35 -35.05 -19.33
N PRO A 112 17.19 -34.85 -18.31
CA PRO A 112 18.18 -33.78 -18.28
C PRO A 112 19.50 -34.18 -18.95
N ASP A 113 20.21 -33.20 -19.51
CA ASP A 113 21.63 -33.33 -19.90
C ASP A 113 22.59 -33.28 -18.68
N GLN A 114 23.90 -33.41 -18.92
CA GLN A 114 24.96 -33.26 -17.90
C GLN A 114 24.95 -31.90 -17.16
N GLU A 115 24.39 -30.83 -17.75
CA GLU A 115 24.21 -29.52 -17.09
C GLU A 115 22.93 -29.48 -16.22
N GLY A 116 22.17 -30.57 -16.18
CA GLY A 116 20.89 -30.71 -15.50
C GLY A 116 19.69 -30.18 -16.30
N GLN A 117 19.90 -29.76 -17.55
CA GLN A 117 18.92 -29.04 -18.36
C GLN A 117 18.03 -30.02 -19.13
N THR A 118 16.71 -29.82 -19.06
CA THR A 118 15.77 -30.51 -19.95
C THR A 118 15.75 -29.85 -21.34
N PRO A 119 15.20 -30.51 -22.38
CA PRO A 119 15.01 -29.87 -23.68
C PRO A 119 14.21 -28.58 -23.57
N LEU A 120 13.19 -28.57 -22.70
CA LEU A 120 12.39 -27.38 -22.41
C LEU A 120 13.25 -26.25 -21.82
N TYR A 121 14.06 -26.53 -20.79
CA TYR A 121 14.97 -25.54 -20.21
C TYR A 121 16.00 -25.03 -21.22
N ARG A 122 16.63 -25.92 -22.01
CA ARG A 122 17.63 -25.57 -23.03
C ARG A 122 17.05 -24.65 -24.09
N ALA A 123 15.83 -24.92 -24.55
CA ALA A 123 15.13 -24.08 -25.53
C ALA A 123 14.83 -22.67 -25.00
N ILE A 124 14.44 -22.57 -23.72
CA ILE A 124 14.22 -21.31 -23.00
C ILE A 124 15.54 -20.53 -22.82
N TYR A 125 16.59 -21.20 -22.33
CA TYR A 125 17.91 -20.62 -22.05
C TYR A 125 18.52 -19.95 -23.28
N LEU A 126 18.45 -20.62 -24.43
CA LEU A 126 18.99 -20.13 -25.69
C LEU A 126 18.17 -18.97 -26.31
N LYS A 127 16.86 -18.86 -25.97
CA LYS A 127 15.85 -17.86 -26.38
C LYS A 127 15.64 -17.65 -27.90
N ARG A 128 16.71 -17.38 -28.65
CA ARG A 128 16.78 -16.58 -29.88
C ARG A 128 15.92 -17.09 -31.03
N TYR A 129 16.15 -18.33 -31.47
CA TYR A 129 15.38 -18.99 -32.54
C TYR A 129 14.58 -20.21 -32.00
N THR A 130 14.88 -20.60 -30.76
CA THR A 130 14.38 -21.78 -30.07
C THR A 130 13.04 -21.56 -29.37
N TRP A 131 12.63 -20.31 -29.11
CA TRP A 131 11.35 -20.02 -28.42
C TRP A 131 10.11 -20.61 -29.12
N LYS A 132 10.14 -20.76 -30.45
CA LYS A 132 9.06 -21.41 -31.20
C LYS A 132 8.95 -22.91 -30.88
N LEU A 133 10.08 -23.58 -30.64
CA LEU A 133 10.10 -25.00 -30.27
C LEU A 133 9.44 -25.22 -28.91
N VAL A 134 9.50 -24.24 -28.00
CA VAL A 134 8.78 -24.29 -26.71
C VAL A 134 7.27 -24.35 -26.94
N ASP A 135 6.73 -23.51 -27.83
CA ASP A 135 5.29 -23.55 -28.19
C ASP A 135 4.91 -24.93 -28.76
N TYR A 136 5.75 -25.50 -29.64
CA TYR A 136 5.51 -26.83 -30.23
C TYR A 136 5.62 -27.98 -29.23
N MET A 137 6.48 -27.89 -28.21
CA MET A 137 6.52 -28.86 -27.10
C MET A 137 5.21 -28.83 -26.30
N LEU A 138 4.72 -27.65 -25.96
CA LEU A 138 3.54 -27.46 -25.11
C LEU A 138 2.25 -27.83 -25.86
N ASP A 139 2.07 -27.32 -27.09
CA ASP A 139 0.87 -27.54 -27.90
C ASP A 139 0.74 -29.01 -28.38
N SER A 140 1.82 -29.80 -28.38
CA SER A 140 1.84 -31.17 -28.93
C SER A 140 1.95 -32.31 -27.91
N CYS A 141 2.38 -32.04 -26.67
CA CYS A 141 2.58 -33.10 -25.68
C CYS A 141 1.23 -33.52 -25.08
N GLU A 142 0.82 -34.77 -25.34
CA GLU A 142 -0.47 -35.32 -24.91
C GLU A 142 -0.45 -35.82 -23.45
N ASP A 143 0.73 -36.02 -22.85
CA ASP A 143 0.90 -36.27 -21.42
C ASP A 143 1.25 -34.97 -20.66
N PRO A 144 0.35 -34.45 -19.78
CA PRO A 144 0.65 -33.29 -18.94
C PRO A 144 1.79 -33.54 -17.93
N GLY A 145 1.98 -34.79 -17.48
CA GLY A 145 3.00 -35.15 -16.49
C GLY A 145 4.42 -34.95 -17.00
N CYS A 146 4.69 -35.27 -18.27
CA CYS A 146 5.95 -34.95 -18.94
C CYS A 146 6.29 -33.45 -18.88
N ILE A 147 5.30 -32.59 -19.13
CA ILE A 147 5.48 -31.13 -19.11
C ILE A 147 5.70 -30.65 -17.68
N GLU A 148 4.91 -31.15 -16.72
CA GLU A 148 5.02 -30.78 -15.31
C GLU A 148 6.41 -31.14 -14.75
N ASP A 149 6.89 -32.36 -14.95
CA ASP A 149 8.24 -32.78 -14.54
C ASP A 149 9.33 -31.88 -15.15
N ALA A 150 9.22 -31.58 -16.45
CA ALA A 150 10.17 -30.73 -17.16
C ALA A 150 10.14 -29.26 -16.69
N LEU A 151 8.98 -28.74 -16.27
CA LEU A 151 8.84 -27.41 -15.68
C LEU A 151 9.33 -27.34 -14.23
N ASN A 152 9.14 -28.42 -13.48
CA ASN A 152 9.45 -28.51 -12.05
C ASN A 152 10.96 -28.66 -11.78
N ARG A 153 11.74 -29.19 -12.73
CA ARG A 153 13.21 -29.29 -12.59
C ARG A 153 13.89 -27.92 -12.46
N THR A 154 14.95 -27.90 -11.65
CA THR A 154 15.81 -26.75 -11.38
C THR A 154 17.20 -26.99 -11.95
N CYS A 155 17.78 -26.01 -12.64
CA CYS A 155 19.12 -26.11 -13.23
C CYS A 155 20.05 -25.06 -12.62
N GLY A 156 21.34 -25.39 -12.44
CA GLY A 156 22.31 -24.54 -11.73
C GLY A 156 22.48 -24.91 -10.25
N LYS A 157 23.35 -24.18 -9.53
CA LYS A 157 23.71 -24.45 -8.12
C LYS A 157 23.84 -23.14 -7.33
N GLY A 158 23.41 -23.15 -6.06
CA GLY A 158 23.42 -21.96 -5.21
C GLY A 158 22.57 -20.82 -5.82
N GLU A 159 23.06 -19.58 -5.74
CA GLU A 159 22.36 -18.40 -6.29
C GLU A 159 22.12 -18.45 -7.81
N SER A 160 22.86 -19.27 -8.56
CA SER A 160 22.66 -19.42 -10.02
C SER A 160 21.54 -20.38 -10.40
N LEU A 161 20.93 -21.06 -9.42
CA LEU A 161 19.83 -22.00 -9.64
C LEU A 161 18.60 -21.27 -10.20
N LYS A 162 18.00 -21.84 -11.26
CA LYS A 162 16.79 -21.33 -11.93
C LYS A 162 15.79 -22.45 -12.19
N THR A 163 14.50 -22.10 -12.16
CA THR A 163 13.41 -22.91 -12.70
C THR A 163 13.17 -22.56 -14.18
N CYS A 164 12.51 -23.44 -14.94
CA CYS A 164 12.09 -23.15 -16.31
C CYS A 164 11.30 -21.83 -16.42
N LEU A 165 10.37 -21.60 -15.49
CA LEU A 165 9.54 -20.39 -15.49
C LEU A 165 10.30 -19.13 -15.05
N THR A 166 11.09 -19.17 -13.98
CA THR A 166 11.87 -17.98 -13.55
C THR A 166 12.85 -17.54 -14.65
N LEU A 167 13.50 -18.49 -15.33
CA LEU A 167 14.32 -18.21 -16.50
C LEU A 167 13.49 -17.65 -17.68
N ALA A 168 12.30 -18.20 -17.95
CA ALA A 168 11.42 -17.72 -19.01
C ALA A 168 11.00 -16.24 -18.82
N PHE A 169 10.67 -15.86 -17.59
CA PHE A 169 10.33 -14.49 -17.23
C PHE A 169 11.57 -13.56 -17.27
N GLU A 170 12.69 -13.98 -16.68
CA GLU A 170 13.96 -13.23 -16.70
C GLU A 170 14.46 -12.97 -18.13
N LYS A 171 14.38 -13.98 -19.00
CA LYS A 171 14.79 -13.89 -20.41
C LYS A 171 13.81 -13.09 -21.26
N ASP A 172 12.61 -12.73 -20.79
CA ASP A 172 11.60 -11.97 -21.54
C ASP A 172 11.22 -12.69 -22.86
N LEU A 173 10.70 -13.91 -22.74
CA LEU A 173 10.19 -14.69 -23.88
C LEU A 173 8.95 -14.04 -24.54
N ASN A 174 8.59 -14.53 -25.73
CA ASN A 174 7.35 -14.10 -26.40
C ASN A 174 6.12 -14.37 -25.51
N THR A 175 5.20 -13.41 -25.42
CA THR A 175 4.06 -13.47 -24.52
C THR A 175 3.18 -14.70 -24.72
N ARG A 176 2.95 -15.15 -25.96
CA ARG A 176 2.15 -16.36 -26.22
C ARG A 176 2.78 -17.60 -25.56
N VAL A 177 4.10 -17.75 -25.67
CA VAL A 177 4.85 -18.83 -25.02
C VAL A 177 4.78 -18.70 -23.50
N LEU A 178 4.87 -17.49 -22.96
CA LEU A 178 4.71 -17.26 -21.50
C LEU A 178 3.30 -17.62 -21.01
N GLN A 179 2.25 -17.27 -21.76
CA GLN A 179 0.87 -17.68 -21.45
C GLN A 179 0.73 -19.20 -21.49
N ASN A 180 1.25 -19.87 -22.52
CA ASN A 180 1.19 -21.33 -22.64
C ASN A 180 1.97 -22.01 -21.50
N LEU A 181 3.19 -21.56 -21.18
CA LEU A 181 3.96 -22.03 -20.02
C LEU A 181 3.16 -21.88 -18.70
N VAL A 182 2.48 -20.75 -18.49
CA VAL A 182 1.64 -20.53 -17.30
C VAL A 182 0.38 -21.40 -17.32
N ARG A 183 -0.26 -21.64 -18.48
CA ARG A 183 -1.42 -22.55 -18.61
C ARG A 183 -1.07 -23.98 -18.19
N HIS A 184 0.08 -24.50 -18.60
CA HIS A 184 0.53 -25.85 -18.23
C HIS A 184 1.16 -25.97 -16.83
N ALA A 185 1.52 -24.85 -16.17
CA ALA A 185 2.09 -24.90 -14.83
C ALA A 185 1.05 -25.24 -13.74
N SER A 186 1.33 -26.26 -12.93
CA SER A 186 0.58 -26.59 -11.71
C SER A 186 0.93 -25.63 -10.55
N PRO A 187 0.16 -25.63 -9.44
CA PRO A 187 0.46 -24.80 -8.27
C PRO A 187 1.88 -25.02 -7.73
N THR A 188 2.34 -26.28 -7.65
CA THR A 188 3.67 -26.66 -7.15
C THR A 188 4.80 -26.08 -7.99
N VAL A 189 4.62 -26.03 -9.32
CA VAL A 189 5.55 -25.41 -10.28
C VAL A 189 5.60 -23.89 -10.13
N LEU A 190 4.47 -23.24 -9.81
CA LEU A 190 4.40 -21.79 -9.58
C LEU A 190 4.97 -21.38 -8.21
N GLU A 191 4.85 -22.24 -7.20
CA GLU A 191 5.44 -22.04 -5.86
C GLU A 191 6.97 -22.21 -5.85
N ARG A 192 7.53 -23.00 -6.78
CA ARG A 192 8.95 -23.34 -6.78
C ARG A 192 9.84 -22.11 -7.02
N THR A 193 10.72 -21.85 -6.06
CA THR A 193 11.62 -20.70 -6.04
C THR A 193 12.97 -20.98 -6.72
N ASP A 194 13.63 -19.91 -7.18
CA ASP A 194 15.00 -19.96 -7.68
C ASP A 194 16.05 -19.89 -6.56
N GLY A 195 17.34 -19.91 -6.91
CA GLY A 195 18.46 -19.82 -5.97
C GLY A 195 18.53 -18.53 -5.14
N SER A 196 17.66 -17.55 -5.42
CA SER A 196 17.48 -16.30 -4.68
C SER A 196 16.12 -16.21 -3.98
N HIS A 197 15.47 -17.36 -3.78
CA HIS A 197 14.14 -17.52 -3.16
C HIS A 197 13.00 -16.78 -3.89
N ARG A 198 13.16 -16.43 -5.17
CA ARG A 198 12.12 -15.76 -5.97
C ARG A 198 11.29 -16.74 -6.78
N THR A 199 9.97 -16.59 -6.72
CA THR A 199 9.00 -17.33 -7.55
C THR A 199 8.95 -16.76 -8.98
N PRO A 200 8.37 -17.48 -9.97
CA PRO A 200 8.10 -16.95 -11.30
C PRO A 200 7.32 -15.63 -11.30
N PHE A 201 6.39 -15.43 -10.36
CA PHE A 201 5.58 -14.20 -10.29
C PHE A 201 6.44 -12.96 -9.96
N HIS A 202 7.45 -13.10 -9.08
CA HIS A 202 8.39 -12.01 -8.80
C HIS A 202 9.15 -11.53 -10.06
N TYR A 203 9.42 -12.44 -11.00
CA TYR A 203 10.01 -12.08 -12.30
C TYR A 203 8.97 -11.58 -13.31
N ALA A 204 7.71 -12.00 -13.22
CA ALA A 204 6.65 -11.53 -14.12
C ALA A 204 6.32 -10.04 -13.94
N VAL A 205 6.49 -9.50 -12.72
CA VAL A 205 6.10 -8.12 -12.37
C VAL A 205 7.22 -7.09 -12.49
N GLN A 206 8.31 -7.37 -13.19
CA GLN A 206 9.43 -6.43 -13.33
C GLN A 206 9.02 -5.18 -14.14
N TYR A 207 9.18 -3.98 -13.58
CA TYR A 207 8.73 -2.71 -14.21
C TYR A 207 9.20 -2.55 -15.66
N GLY A 208 10.47 -2.91 -15.95
CA GLY A 208 11.05 -2.79 -17.30
C GLY A 208 10.43 -3.70 -18.38
N GLN A 209 9.55 -4.64 -18.00
CA GLN A 209 8.88 -5.59 -18.88
C GLN A 209 7.36 -5.33 -19.01
N CYS A 210 6.85 -4.19 -18.52
CA CYS A 210 5.41 -3.89 -18.44
C CYS A 210 4.77 -3.45 -19.77
N THR A 211 4.71 -4.37 -20.75
CA THR A 211 3.96 -4.19 -22.00
C THR A 211 2.47 -4.56 -21.83
N ASP A 212 1.62 -4.18 -22.79
CA ASP A 212 0.18 -4.50 -22.75
C ASP A 212 -0.04 -6.02 -22.71
N GLU A 213 0.79 -6.78 -23.43
CA GLU A 213 0.75 -8.24 -23.44
C GLU A 213 1.29 -8.85 -22.13
N ARG A 214 2.20 -8.16 -21.41
CA ARG A 214 2.65 -8.59 -20.07
C ARG A 214 1.52 -8.52 -19.05
N VAL A 215 0.65 -7.52 -19.14
CA VAL A 215 -0.54 -7.39 -18.29
C VAL A 215 -1.46 -8.60 -18.45
N GLU A 216 -1.58 -9.14 -19.67
CA GLU A 216 -2.33 -10.37 -19.96
C GLU A 216 -1.78 -11.59 -19.21
N VAL A 217 -0.45 -11.78 -19.20
CA VAL A 217 0.20 -12.88 -18.45
C VAL A 217 0.00 -12.75 -16.95
N ILE A 218 0.06 -11.51 -16.43
CA ILE A 218 -0.18 -11.25 -15.01
C ILE A 218 -1.64 -11.52 -14.64
N ARG A 219 -2.60 -11.22 -15.52
CA ARG A 219 -4.01 -11.55 -15.27
C ARG A 219 -4.23 -13.07 -15.20
N LEU A 220 -3.64 -13.82 -16.13
CA LEU A 220 -3.70 -15.29 -16.12
C LEU A 220 -3.12 -15.90 -14.84
N LEU A 221 -2.03 -15.33 -14.30
CA LEU A 221 -1.48 -15.73 -13.01
C LEU A 221 -2.44 -15.43 -11.84
N LEU A 222 -3.12 -14.28 -11.84
CA LEU A 222 -4.12 -13.95 -10.81
C LEU A 222 -5.40 -14.79 -10.93
N GLU A 223 -5.81 -15.15 -12.15
CA GLU A 223 -6.92 -16.07 -12.38
C GLU A 223 -6.62 -17.46 -11.78
N LYS A 224 -5.43 -18.02 -12.05
CA LYS A 224 -4.98 -19.27 -11.42
C LYS A 224 -4.88 -19.20 -9.89
N ASP A 225 -4.41 -18.09 -9.35
CA ASP A 225 -4.41 -17.88 -7.90
C ASP A 225 -5.83 -17.89 -7.33
N GLY A 226 -6.77 -17.21 -7.99
CA GLY A 226 -8.18 -17.18 -7.60
C GLY A 226 -8.85 -18.57 -7.63
N GLU A 227 -8.50 -19.41 -8.59
CA GLU A 227 -8.96 -20.80 -8.69
C GLU A 227 -8.47 -21.63 -7.47
N ILE A 228 -7.16 -21.59 -7.15
CA ILE A 228 -6.58 -22.29 -5.99
C ILE A 228 -7.21 -21.81 -4.68
N VAL A 229 -7.40 -20.49 -4.52
CA VAL A 229 -8.06 -19.90 -3.34
C VAL A 229 -9.47 -20.43 -3.17
N GLN A 230 -10.22 -20.59 -4.26
CA GLN A 230 -11.59 -21.10 -4.22
C GLN A 230 -11.64 -22.59 -3.88
N GLU A 231 -10.71 -23.39 -4.42
CA GLU A 231 -10.55 -24.80 -4.06
C GLU A 231 -10.20 -24.98 -2.58
N GLN A 232 -9.25 -24.21 -2.05
CA GLN A 232 -8.89 -24.23 -0.63
C GLN A 232 -10.09 -23.85 0.26
N LYS A 233 -10.85 -22.81 -0.08
CA LYS A 233 -12.08 -22.41 0.64
C LYS A 233 -13.14 -23.52 0.64
N LEU A 234 -13.33 -24.22 -0.48
CA LEU A 234 -14.29 -25.32 -0.58
C LEU A 234 -13.83 -26.58 0.17
N SER A 235 -12.52 -26.82 0.29
CA SER A 235 -11.95 -27.97 1.00
C SER A 235 -12.16 -27.93 2.53
N GLY A 236 -12.55 -26.78 3.09
CA GLY A 236 -12.86 -26.64 4.51
C GLY A 236 -11.66 -26.73 5.45
N THR A 237 -10.42 -26.71 4.95
CA THR A 237 -9.22 -26.74 5.80
C THR A 237 -9.13 -25.49 6.68
N SER A 238 -8.95 -25.66 7.99
CA SER A 238 -8.74 -24.58 8.96
C SER A 238 -7.36 -23.88 8.86
N ARG A 239 -6.63 -24.11 7.76
CA ARG A 239 -5.32 -23.51 7.51
C ARG A 239 -5.49 -22.11 6.86
N PRO A 240 -4.54 -21.19 7.05
CA PRO A 240 -4.48 -19.97 6.25
C PRO A 240 -4.46 -20.30 4.76
N ILE A 241 -5.14 -19.48 3.96
CA ILE A 241 -5.10 -19.55 2.50
C ILE A 241 -3.72 -19.05 2.07
N GLU A 242 -2.89 -19.96 1.54
CA GLU A 242 -1.51 -19.71 1.10
C GLU A 242 -1.29 -20.35 -0.28
N THR A 243 -0.52 -19.65 -1.13
CA THR A 243 -0.27 -20.01 -2.54
C THR A 243 1.09 -19.45 -3.02
N PHE A 244 1.42 -19.68 -4.30
CA PHE A 244 2.55 -19.04 -4.99
C PHE A 244 2.58 -17.50 -5.00
N LEU A 245 1.46 -16.81 -4.81
CA LEU A 245 1.38 -15.33 -4.76
C LEU A 245 1.79 -14.78 -3.38
N ASP A 246 1.67 -15.59 -2.33
CA ASP A 246 1.88 -15.21 -0.93
C ASP A 246 3.33 -15.34 -0.48
N LEU A 247 4.14 -16.07 -1.25
CA LEU A 247 5.56 -16.25 -0.99
C LEU A 247 6.30 -14.89 -1.06
N LYS A 248 7.11 -14.61 -0.04
CA LYS A 248 8.00 -13.45 0.01
C LYS A 248 9.46 -13.89 -0.12
N TYR A 249 10.32 -13.01 -0.62
CA TYR A 249 11.75 -13.23 -0.62
C TYR A 249 12.50 -12.13 0.15
N ALA A 250 13.54 -12.50 0.90
CA ALA A 250 14.36 -11.57 1.67
C ALA A 250 15.56 -11.09 0.85
N ARG A 251 15.82 -9.77 0.85
CA ARG A 251 16.94 -9.16 0.13
C ARG A 251 17.67 -8.14 1.00
N LYS A 252 19.00 -8.25 1.08
CA LYS A 252 19.83 -7.21 1.71
C LYS A 252 19.93 -6.00 0.79
N GLU A 253 19.59 -4.82 1.30
CA GLU A 253 19.74 -3.54 0.59
C GLU A 253 20.98 -2.77 1.09
N GLU A 254 21.58 -1.95 0.22
CA GLU A 254 22.68 -1.07 0.59
C GLU A 254 22.22 -0.09 1.70
N GLY A 255 23.02 0.01 2.77
CA GLY A 255 22.71 0.86 3.92
C GLY A 255 21.73 0.29 4.96
N ARG A 256 21.12 -0.89 4.74
CA ARG A 256 20.29 -1.57 5.74
C ARG A 256 21.05 -2.69 6.47
N GLN A 257 20.85 -2.77 7.79
CA GLN A 257 21.41 -3.85 8.62
C GLN A 257 20.63 -5.17 8.45
N GLU A 258 19.30 -5.10 8.48
CA GLU A 258 18.41 -6.26 8.27
C GLU A 258 17.96 -6.38 6.80
N PRO A 259 17.78 -7.60 6.26
CA PRO A 259 17.24 -7.80 4.94
C PRO A 259 15.76 -7.37 4.88
N VAL A 260 15.34 -6.84 3.74
CA VAL A 260 13.96 -6.43 3.46
C VAL A 260 13.22 -7.58 2.79
N GLU A 261 12.06 -7.94 3.32
CA GLU A 261 11.15 -8.88 2.66
C GLU A 261 10.34 -8.17 1.58
N TYR A 262 10.27 -8.79 0.40
CA TYR A 262 9.48 -8.33 -0.72
C TYR A 262 8.41 -9.36 -1.08
N SER A 263 7.16 -8.90 -1.11
CA SER A 263 6.04 -9.55 -1.80
C SER A 263 6.12 -9.31 -3.31
N VAL A 264 5.26 -9.97 -4.08
CA VAL A 264 5.09 -9.67 -5.52
C VAL A 264 4.71 -8.20 -5.76
N TYR A 265 3.86 -7.61 -4.90
CA TYR A 265 3.51 -6.18 -4.98
C TYR A 265 4.72 -5.28 -4.68
N GLY A 266 5.42 -5.51 -3.56
CA GLY A 266 6.59 -4.72 -3.16
C GLY A 266 7.77 -4.85 -4.13
N GLU A 267 7.92 -6.00 -4.79
CA GLU A 267 8.90 -6.23 -5.85
C GLU A 267 8.62 -5.36 -7.09
N HIS A 268 7.35 -5.23 -7.49
CA HIS A 268 6.96 -4.31 -8.56
C HIS A 268 7.32 -2.86 -8.20
N GLU A 269 6.94 -2.38 -7.01
CA GLU A 269 7.27 -1.02 -6.55
C GLU A 269 8.78 -0.79 -6.43
N ARG A 270 9.54 -1.78 -5.96
CA ARG A 270 11.00 -1.73 -5.88
C ARG A 270 11.63 -1.59 -7.27
N THR A 271 11.19 -2.39 -8.23
CA THR A 271 11.73 -2.34 -9.61
C THR A 271 11.32 -1.06 -10.34
N ALA A 272 10.11 -0.55 -10.08
CA ALA A 272 9.66 0.76 -10.56
C ALA A 272 10.54 1.90 -10.04
N ARG A 273 10.76 1.98 -8.71
CA ARG A 273 11.63 3.00 -8.09
C ARG A 273 13.05 2.98 -8.67
N ILE A 274 13.64 1.79 -8.85
CA ILE A 274 14.98 1.66 -9.44
C ILE A 274 15.00 2.15 -10.89
N PHE A 275 14.01 1.76 -11.71
CA PHE A 275 13.94 2.15 -13.11
C PHE A 275 13.76 3.67 -13.29
N LEU A 276 12.87 4.29 -12.49
CA LEU A 276 12.63 5.73 -12.50
C LEU A 276 13.86 6.52 -12.01
N HIS A 277 14.60 6.01 -11.03
CA HIS A 277 15.85 6.60 -10.57
C HIS A 277 16.95 6.52 -11.66
N LEU A 278 17.08 5.37 -12.34
CA LEU A 278 18.00 5.21 -13.47
C LEU A 278 17.65 6.14 -14.64
N LEU A 279 16.37 6.25 -15.02
CA LEU A 279 15.91 7.21 -16.03
C LEU A 279 16.22 8.65 -15.66
N SER A 280 16.02 9.03 -14.41
CA SER A 280 16.34 10.37 -13.90
C SER A 280 17.83 10.66 -14.01
N ARG A 281 18.68 9.68 -13.68
CA ARG A 281 20.14 9.78 -13.82
C ARG A 281 20.60 9.84 -15.28
N GLU A 282 20.00 9.05 -16.18
CA GLU A 282 20.26 9.14 -17.64
C GLU A 282 19.87 10.51 -18.20
N ARG A 283 18.72 11.08 -17.78
CA ARG A 283 18.29 12.43 -18.16
C ARG A 283 19.26 13.50 -17.66
N ALA A 284 19.69 13.42 -16.40
CA ALA A 284 20.66 14.35 -15.83
C ALA A 284 22.06 14.26 -16.50
N ALA A 285 22.50 13.05 -16.88
CA ALA A 285 23.74 12.87 -17.63
C ALA A 285 23.66 13.53 -19.02
N LYS A 286 22.57 13.29 -19.77
CA LYS A 286 22.35 13.91 -21.08
C LYS A 286 22.26 15.43 -21.01
N MET A 287 21.61 15.99 -19.97
CA MET A 287 21.59 17.44 -19.76
C MET A 287 23.02 18.00 -19.64
N ARG A 288 23.86 17.36 -18.81
CA ARG A 288 25.29 17.75 -18.64
C ARG A 288 26.12 17.59 -19.91
N GLU A 289 25.82 16.59 -20.75
CA GLU A 289 26.46 16.45 -22.07
C GLU A 289 26.02 17.58 -23.01
N THR A 290 24.73 17.90 -23.09
CA THR A 290 24.24 19.02 -23.92
C THR A 290 24.68 20.40 -23.41
N GLU A 291 24.94 20.55 -22.11
CA GLU A 291 25.56 21.76 -21.54
C GLU A 291 27.03 21.88 -21.96
N LYS A 292 27.79 20.77 -21.98
CA LYS A 292 29.18 20.74 -22.47
C LYS A 292 29.27 21.03 -23.98
N GLU A 293 28.42 20.41 -24.80
CA GLU A 293 28.37 20.71 -26.23
C GLU A 293 28.01 22.18 -26.51
N ARG A 294 27.16 22.80 -25.66
CA ARG A 294 26.82 24.23 -25.72
C ARG A 294 27.94 25.16 -25.23
N THR A 295 28.84 24.70 -24.37
CA THR A 295 30.05 25.48 -24.03
C THR A 295 31.10 25.38 -25.13
N ASP A 296 31.31 24.20 -25.73
CA ASP A 296 32.33 24.01 -26.77
C ASP A 296 31.96 24.72 -28.08
N THR A 297 30.68 24.74 -28.46
CA THR A 297 30.18 25.45 -29.67
C THR A 297 30.21 26.97 -29.58
N LYS A 298 30.55 27.57 -28.43
CA LYS A 298 30.81 29.03 -28.31
C LYS A 298 32.24 29.44 -28.67
N THR A 299 33.11 28.51 -29.07
CA THR A 299 34.55 28.76 -29.25
C THR A 299 35.02 28.76 -30.71
N THR A 300 34.13 28.91 -31.70
CA THR A 300 34.51 29.05 -33.12
C THR A 300 33.73 30.16 -33.84
N GLY A 301 34.39 31.32 -34.02
CA GLY A 301 33.97 32.45 -34.86
C GLY A 301 35.20 33.34 -35.16
N PRO A 302 35.42 33.81 -36.40
CA PRO A 302 36.76 34.21 -36.85
C PRO A 302 37.11 35.70 -36.66
N GLY A 303 38.40 35.99 -36.42
CA GLY A 303 38.97 37.35 -36.40
C GLY A 303 40.50 37.38 -36.41
N LEU A 304 41.09 37.88 -37.49
CA LEU A 304 42.52 38.22 -37.69
C LEU A 304 42.97 39.30 -36.66
N ALA A 305 44.22 39.55 -36.26
CA ALA A 305 45.62 39.12 -36.53
C ALA A 305 46.51 39.79 -35.41
N PRO A 306 47.87 39.71 -35.34
CA PRO A 306 48.85 39.19 -36.29
C PRO A 306 49.92 38.22 -35.72
N ARG A 307 50.75 37.72 -36.64
CA ARG A 307 51.92 36.84 -36.41
C ARG A 307 52.92 37.43 -35.40
N GLU A 308 53.52 36.56 -34.59
CA GLU A 308 54.98 36.45 -34.60
C GLU A 308 55.47 35.02 -34.34
N LYS A 309 56.71 34.78 -34.79
CA LYS A 309 57.32 33.49 -35.15
C LYS A 309 57.59 32.56 -33.95
N GLU A 310 57.48 31.25 -34.16
CA GLU A 310 58.49 30.28 -33.72
C GLU A 310 58.61 29.10 -34.70
N PRO A 311 59.84 28.59 -34.90
CA PRO A 311 60.08 27.20 -35.27
C PRO A 311 61.24 26.56 -34.43
N PRO A 312 61.47 25.24 -34.49
CA PRO A 312 60.45 24.19 -34.32
C PRO A 312 60.97 22.91 -33.57
N ASN A 313 60.03 22.07 -33.14
CA ASN A 313 60.10 20.58 -33.19
C ASN A 313 61.01 19.77 -32.22
N VAL A 314 60.70 18.47 -32.14
CA VAL A 314 61.41 17.33 -31.48
C VAL A 314 61.36 17.34 -29.93
N GLY A 315 61.05 16.25 -29.22
CA GLY A 315 60.60 14.91 -29.61
C GLY A 315 60.82 13.88 -28.47
N SER A 316 60.25 12.68 -28.61
CA SER A 316 60.62 11.43 -27.90
C SER A 316 60.57 11.33 -26.35
N LEU A 317 59.69 10.43 -25.89
CA LEU A 317 59.84 9.51 -24.73
C LEU A 317 61.15 8.68 -24.78
N PRO A 318 61.56 7.90 -23.75
CA PRO A 318 61.24 7.84 -22.30
C PRO A 318 62.56 8.01 -21.46
N PRO A 319 62.75 7.58 -20.17
CA PRO A 319 62.75 6.15 -19.71
C PRO A 319 62.31 5.90 -18.23
N LYS A 320 62.55 4.68 -17.72
CA LYS A 320 62.29 4.17 -16.35
C LYS A 320 63.57 4.11 -15.49
N GLU A 321 63.39 4.27 -14.16
CA GLU A 321 64.15 3.64 -13.03
C GLU A 321 65.68 3.95 -12.93
N VAL A 322 66.38 4.00 -11.78
CA VAL A 322 66.33 3.22 -10.51
C VAL A 322 66.74 4.03 -9.24
N LYS A 323 65.94 3.85 -8.17
CA LYS A 323 66.15 3.91 -6.69
C LYS A 323 67.50 4.36 -6.05
N SER A 324 67.40 5.26 -5.06
CA SER A 324 67.64 5.06 -3.58
C SER A 324 67.71 6.45 -2.88
N GLN A 325 67.38 6.68 -1.60
CA GLN A 325 67.23 5.84 -0.40
C GLN A 325 65.98 6.19 0.46
N ILE A 326 65.53 5.20 1.25
CA ILE A 326 64.79 5.22 2.55
C ILE A 326 64.51 6.61 3.19
N GLY A 327 63.32 6.95 3.72
CA GLY A 327 62.04 6.21 3.81
C GLY A 327 61.25 6.54 5.10
N GLY A 328 60.06 7.17 4.98
CA GLY A 328 59.10 7.38 6.07
C GLY A 328 58.69 8.85 6.26
N ASP A 329 57.55 9.25 5.69
CA ASP A 329 57.07 10.64 5.72
C ASP A 329 55.59 10.74 6.12
N ARG A 330 55.31 11.61 7.10
CA ARG A 330 54.02 12.25 7.38
C ARG A 330 54.26 13.55 8.17
N ASP A 331 53.45 14.54 7.82
CA ASP A 331 52.85 15.58 8.68
C ASP A 331 53.36 17.03 8.56
N ARG A 332 52.38 17.96 8.42
CA ARG A 332 52.40 19.44 8.60
C ARG A 332 53.17 20.35 7.64
N GLY A 333 52.53 21.48 7.31
CA GLY A 333 53.19 22.75 6.93
C GLY A 333 53.77 23.47 8.18
N PRO A 334 53.76 24.82 8.32
CA PRO A 334 53.05 25.85 7.52
C PRO A 334 53.91 27.14 7.30
N LYS A 335 53.28 28.32 7.15
CA LYS A 335 53.83 29.70 7.35
C LYS A 335 54.68 30.27 6.18
N ARG A 336 54.77 31.59 5.91
CA ARG A 336 54.24 32.83 6.57
C ARG A 336 54.41 34.08 5.65
N ILE A 337 53.64 35.16 5.92
CA ILE A 337 53.94 36.61 5.66
C ILE A 337 54.03 37.01 4.17
N GLY A 338 53.64 38.20 3.69
CA GLY A 338 52.98 39.41 4.24
C GLY A 338 52.91 40.47 3.11
N LEU A 339 51.81 41.20 2.91
CA LEU A 339 51.44 42.50 3.52
C LEU A 339 51.68 43.71 2.57
N ASP A 340 50.99 44.82 2.89
CA ASP A 340 50.99 46.15 2.24
C ASP A 340 50.38 46.22 0.81
N ARG A 341 49.53 47.19 0.42
CA ARG A 341 49.02 48.45 1.04
C ARG A 341 47.80 48.95 0.21
N GLU A 342 46.89 49.87 0.59
CA GLU A 342 46.61 50.66 1.82
C GLU A 342 45.09 51.03 1.85
N LYS A 343 44.67 52.20 2.38
CA LYS A 343 43.34 52.85 2.24
C LYS A 343 43.51 54.39 2.22
N PRO A 344 42.48 55.18 1.81
CA PRO A 344 41.79 55.97 2.83
C PRO A 344 40.25 56.12 2.68
N LYS A 345 39.57 56.27 3.84
CA LYS A 345 38.43 57.13 4.27
C LYS A 345 37.51 57.82 3.20
N GLN A 346 36.24 58.19 3.44
CA GLN A 346 35.18 58.04 4.48
C GLN A 346 33.92 58.77 3.91
N TYR A 347 32.67 58.36 4.22
CA TYR A 347 31.49 59.15 4.69
C TYR A 347 30.14 58.42 4.51
N LEU A 348 29.05 59.02 5.02
CA LEU A 348 27.84 58.37 5.57
C LEU A 348 26.56 58.44 4.69
N ASP A 349 25.85 57.31 4.65
CA ASP A 349 24.37 57.15 4.76
C ASP A 349 23.44 57.74 3.64
N PRO A 350 22.10 57.57 3.66
CA PRO A 350 21.49 56.54 2.79
C PRO A 350 20.34 57.05 1.90
N LYS A 351 20.19 56.50 0.70
CA LYS A 351 18.89 56.49 -0.02
C LYS A 351 18.65 55.19 -0.76
N LEU A 352 17.44 54.65 -0.54
CA LEU A 352 16.86 53.52 -1.26
C LEU A 352 16.80 53.84 -2.77
N ASP A 353 17.16 52.87 -3.60
CA ASP A 353 17.05 52.99 -5.05
C ASP A 353 15.57 53.06 -5.46
N GLU A 354 15.20 54.20 -6.04
CA GLU A 354 13.86 54.51 -6.55
C GLU A 354 13.40 53.50 -7.61
N THR A 355 14.35 52.82 -8.26
CA THR A 355 14.14 51.75 -9.24
C THR A 355 13.50 50.49 -8.63
N GLU A 356 13.83 50.13 -7.38
CA GLU A 356 13.30 48.92 -6.74
C GLU A 356 11.86 49.11 -6.27
N ARG A 357 11.52 50.31 -5.74
CA ARG A 357 10.13 50.68 -5.42
C ARG A 357 9.23 50.62 -6.65
N ARG A 358 9.70 51.15 -7.79
CA ARG A 358 8.97 51.11 -9.06
C ARG A 358 8.70 49.69 -9.55
N ARG A 359 9.60 48.74 -9.25
CA ARG A 359 9.41 47.30 -9.52
C ARG A 359 8.36 46.68 -8.61
N GLN A 360 8.32 47.05 -7.34
CA GLN A 360 7.29 46.59 -6.39
C GLN A 360 5.91 47.12 -6.77
N GLU A 361 5.79 48.42 -7.08
CA GLU A 361 4.52 49.03 -7.53
C GLU A 361 3.99 48.39 -8.82
N LEU A 362 4.86 48.03 -9.77
CA LEU A 362 4.46 47.30 -10.97
C LEU A 362 3.91 45.90 -10.66
N ARG A 363 4.55 45.15 -9.76
CA ARG A 363 4.08 43.81 -9.35
C ARG A 363 2.74 43.88 -8.61
N GLU A 364 2.59 44.80 -7.67
CA GLU A 364 1.30 44.99 -6.97
C GLU A 364 0.18 45.43 -7.93
N LYS A 365 0.52 46.20 -8.97
CA LYS A 365 -0.44 46.59 -10.00
C LYS A 365 -0.85 45.39 -10.88
N GLU A 366 0.10 44.56 -11.29
CA GLU A 366 -0.18 43.32 -12.02
C GLU A 366 -1.04 42.34 -11.19
N GLU A 367 -0.76 42.19 -9.89
CA GLU A 367 -1.61 41.37 -9.00
C GLU A 367 -3.01 41.95 -8.83
N ARG A 368 -3.16 43.28 -8.68
CA ARG A 368 -4.48 43.93 -8.61
C ARG A 368 -5.27 43.78 -9.91
N GLU A 369 -4.64 43.98 -11.07
CA GLU A 369 -5.29 43.74 -12.37
C GLU A 369 -5.65 42.26 -12.57
N HIS A 370 -4.85 41.31 -12.08
CA HIS A 370 -5.20 39.88 -12.09
C HIS A 370 -6.39 39.58 -11.17
N GLN A 371 -6.45 40.17 -9.97
CA GLN A 371 -7.58 39.99 -9.05
C GLN A 371 -8.87 40.61 -9.60
N GLU A 372 -8.81 41.79 -10.22
CA GLU A 372 -9.99 42.40 -10.88
C GLU A 372 -10.48 41.57 -12.09
N ARG A 373 -9.58 40.99 -12.89
CA ARG A 373 -9.98 40.07 -13.97
C ARG A 373 -10.72 38.86 -13.41
N LYS A 374 -10.18 38.25 -12.35
CA LYS A 374 -10.80 37.09 -11.69
C LYS A 374 -12.17 37.42 -11.09
N ALA A 375 -12.30 38.58 -10.44
CA ALA A 375 -13.57 39.08 -9.92
C ALA A 375 -14.59 39.39 -11.04
N ARG A 376 -14.15 39.89 -12.21
CA ARG A 376 -15.02 40.06 -13.38
C ARG A 376 -15.47 38.73 -13.99
N GLU A 377 -14.60 37.72 -14.02
CA GLU A 377 -14.95 36.38 -14.48
C GLU A 377 -15.96 35.71 -13.54
N GLU A 378 -15.76 35.81 -12.22
CA GLU A 378 -16.72 35.32 -11.21
C GLU A 378 -18.08 36.05 -11.29
N LYS A 379 -18.08 37.37 -11.52
CA LYS A 379 -19.32 38.15 -11.68
C LYS A 379 -20.07 37.81 -12.98
N ASN A 380 -19.36 37.64 -14.10
CA ASN A 380 -19.94 37.18 -15.36
C ASN A 380 -20.50 35.74 -15.28
N GLN A 381 -19.93 34.90 -14.39
CA GLN A 381 -20.45 33.57 -14.12
C GLN A 381 -21.78 33.64 -13.33
N GLN A 382 -21.85 34.49 -12.31
CA GLN A 382 -23.09 34.71 -11.55
C GLN A 382 -24.22 35.35 -12.38
N GLU A 383 -23.92 36.27 -13.30
CA GLU A 383 -24.95 36.85 -14.18
C GLU A 383 -25.50 35.84 -15.23
N ARG A 384 -24.74 34.79 -15.58
CA ARG A 384 -25.24 33.69 -16.43
C ARG A 384 -26.17 32.73 -15.68
N ASP A 385 -25.90 32.48 -14.41
CA ASP A 385 -26.72 31.60 -13.57
C ASP A 385 -27.98 32.31 -13.02
N GLY A 386 -27.99 33.65 -12.96
CA GLY A 386 -29.14 34.47 -12.54
C GLY A 386 -30.24 34.68 -13.59
N ALA A 387 -30.04 34.26 -14.84
CA ALA A 387 -30.94 34.57 -15.96
C ALA A 387 -31.97 33.47 -16.30
N ARG A 388 -32.23 32.51 -15.40
CA ARG A 388 -33.31 31.52 -15.56
C ARG A 388 -34.18 31.42 -14.30
N SER A 389 -35.48 31.65 -14.48
CA SER A 389 -36.52 31.84 -13.45
C SER A 389 -36.44 33.24 -12.79
N ILE A 390 -37.52 34.01 -12.62
CA ILE A 390 -38.95 33.67 -12.49
C ILE A 390 -39.83 34.75 -13.19
N GLN A 391 -41.10 34.37 -13.45
CA GLN A 391 -42.36 35.17 -13.51
C GLN A 391 -43.00 35.17 -14.92
N PHE A 392 -44.29 34.89 -15.15
CA PHE A 392 -45.43 34.29 -14.43
C PHE A 392 -46.63 34.46 -15.37
N ARG A 393 -47.53 33.48 -15.54
CA ARG A 393 -48.99 33.70 -15.62
C ARG A 393 -49.81 32.42 -15.71
N ASP A 394 -50.89 32.37 -14.93
CA ASP A 394 -52.03 31.47 -15.11
C ASP A 394 -52.89 31.85 -16.32
N GLY A 395 -53.65 30.89 -16.86
CA GLY A 395 -54.80 31.23 -17.72
C GLY A 395 -55.24 30.21 -18.79
N LYS A 396 -55.87 29.10 -18.35
CA LYS A 396 -57.02 28.40 -18.96
C LYS A 396 -57.17 28.18 -20.50
N GLU A 397 -57.66 26.96 -20.77
CA GLU A 397 -58.65 26.54 -21.82
C GLU A 397 -58.20 26.07 -23.24
N ARG A 398 -58.62 24.81 -23.51
CA ARG A 398 -59.24 24.23 -24.73
C ARG A 398 -58.42 23.80 -25.96
N LEU A 399 -58.45 22.46 -26.14
CA LEU A 399 -58.94 21.68 -27.29
C LEU A 399 -58.17 21.63 -28.64
N ASP A 400 -58.02 20.37 -29.07
CA ASP A 400 -58.18 19.79 -30.41
C ASP A 400 -57.08 19.80 -31.51
N GLU A 401 -56.79 18.55 -31.90
CA GLU A 401 -56.72 17.99 -33.26
C GLU A 401 -55.63 18.38 -34.30
N THR A 402 -54.69 17.43 -34.45
CA THR A 402 -54.33 16.74 -35.71
C THR A 402 -53.52 17.41 -36.85
N VAL A 403 -53.02 16.50 -37.70
CA VAL A 403 -52.46 16.65 -39.05
C VAL A 403 -50.95 16.96 -39.16
N ALA A 404 -50.35 16.36 -40.19
CA ALA A 404 -48.93 16.22 -40.43
C ALA A 404 -48.44 16.98 -41.67
N ASP A 405 -47.12 16.94 -41.83
CA ASP A 405 -46.37 16.78 -43.10
C ASP A 405 -45.55 17.97 -43.66
N ARG A 406 -44.43 17.58 -44.29
CA ARG A 406 -43.57 18.25 -45.30
C ARG A 406 -42.73 19.52 -45.03
N LEU A 407 -41.43 19.24 -45.00
CA LEU A 407 -40.30 19.85 -45.74
C LEU A 407 -40.56 20.96 -46.81
N LYS A 408 -39.69 22.00 -46.73
CA LYS A 408 -38.91 22.71 -47.79
C LYS A 408 -39.60 23.21 -49.10
N LEU A 409 -39.41 24.52 -49.38
CA LEU A 409 -38.70 25.17 -50.53
C LEU A 409 -38.95 26.72 -50.42
N GLN A 410 -37.99 27.64 -50.56
CA GLN A 410 -37.35 28.19 -51.79
C GLN A 410 -38.36 28.92 -52.71
N VAL A 411 -38.13 30.07 -53.40
CA VAL A 411 -36.93 30.63 -54.09
C VAL A 411 -37.06 32.18 -54.26
N SER A 412 -35.96 32.88 -54.58
CA SER A 412 -35.82 34.02 -55.57
C SER A 412 -35.26 35.34 -55.01
N LEU A 413 -34.42 36.16 -55.67
CA LEU A 413 -33.61 36.06 -56.92
C LEU A 413 -32.61 37.26 -57.02
N ILE A 414 -31.67 37.21 -57.99
CA ILE A 414 -30.78 38.29 -58.53
C ILE A 414 -29.52 38.69 -57.69
N GLY A 415 -28.37 38.87 -58.35
CA GLY A 415 -27.09 39.35 -57.78
C GLY A 415 -26.23 40.10 -58.82
N THR A 416 -24.96 40.44 -58.51
CA THR A 416 -23.92 40.92 -59.46
C THR A 416 -22.51 40.91 -58.86
N ASP A 417 -21.51 40.58 -59.68
CA ASP A 417 -20.03 40.60 -59.50
C ASP A 417 -19.42 41.82 -60.28
N PRO A 418 -18.09 42.05 -60.52
CA PRO A 418 -16.87 41.22 -60.28
C PRO A 418 -15.59 41.95 -59.74
N ALA A 419 -14.49 41.18 -59.63
CA ALA A 419 -13.10 41.60 -59.35
C ALA A 419 -12.34 42.16 -60.59
N PRO A 420 -11.01 42.41 -60.48
CA PRO A 420 -9.99 41.48 -61.04
C PRO A 420 -8.76 41.34 -60.09
N ASN A 421 -7.61 40.69 -60.33
CA ASN A 421 -6.90 40.00 -61.46
C ASN A 421 -6.17 38.77 -60.84
N THR A 422 -6.22 37.52 -61.36
CA THR A 422 -5.57 36.85 -62.54
C THR A 422 -4.06 36.57 -62.46
N PRO A 423 -3.53 35.46 -63.07
CA PRO A 423 -4.20 34.35 -63.79
C PRO A 423 -3.79 32.90 -63.39
N LEU A 424 -4.71 31.95 -63.63
CA LEU A 424 -4.45 30.51 -63.82
C LEU A 424 -3.86 30.28 -65.26
N LYS A 425 -3.52 29.12 -65.83
CA LYS A 425 -4.05 27.73 -65.72
C LYS A 425 -3.27 26.83 -66.72
N ARG A 426 -3.01 25.55 -66.42
CA ARG A 426 -3.29 24.44 -67.35
C ARG A 426 -3.18 23.05 -66.74
N VAL A 427 -3.77 22.09 -67.44
CA VAL A 427 -4.05 20.68 -67.08
C VAL A 427 -3.48 19.79 -68.18
N GLY A 428 -3.08 18.54 -67.88
CA GLY A 428 -2.92 17.52 -68.93
C GLY A 428 -2.04 16.30 -68.59
N THR A 429 -2.70 15.14 -68.38
CA THR A 429 -2.39 13.79 -68.91
C THR A 429 -0.95 13.22 -68.99
N GLN A 430 -0.84 11.95 -68.61
CA GLN A 430 0.27 11.05 -68.93
C GLN A 430 0.50 10.86 -70.45
N ARG A 431 1.75 10.57 -70.85
CA ARG A 431 2.05 9.43 -71.76
C ARG A 431 3.51 8.98 -71.68
N PHE A 432 3.72 7.70 -72.01
CA PHE A 432 5.01 7.02 -72.13
C PHE A 432 5.75 7.45 -73.41
N ASP A 433 7.09 7.35 -73.47
CA ASP A 433 7.73 6.18 -74.11
C ASP A 433 9.28 6.12 -74.05
N ALA A 434 9.75 4.87 -73.91
CA ALA A 434 10.94 4.23 -74.51
C ALA A 434 12.41 4.67 -74.25
N VAL A 435 13.12 3.78 -73.51
CA VAL A 435 14.35 3.04 -73.91
C VAL A 435 15.78 3.57 -73.59
N ASP A 436 16.54 2.66 -72.92
CA ASP A 436 18.01 2.53 -72.71
C ASP A 436 18.81 3.70 -72.10
N VAL A 437 19.73 3.49 -71.13
CA VAL A 437 20.93 2.63 -71.21
C VAL A 437 21.34 2.05 -69.84
N LYS A 438 21.91 0.83 -69.86
CA LYS A 438 22.51 0.09 -68.73
C LYS A 438 23.79 0.74 -68.16
N LYS A 439 23.99 0.77 -66.83
CA LYS A 439 25.07 0.01 -66.11
C LYS A 439 25.23 0.30 -64.60
N LYS A 440 25.29 -0.80 -63.84
CA LYS A 440 26.19 -1.15 -62.71
C LYS A 440 26.39 -0.24 -61.48
N GLU A 441 25.94 -0.79 -60.34
CA GLU A 441 26.73 -1.10 -59.12
C GLU A 441 27.55 -0.01 -58.40
N LYS A 442 27.18 0.25 -57.13
CA LYS A 442 28.04 -0.11 -55.99
C LYS A 442 27.27 -0.25 -54.66
N LYS A 443 27.66 -1.24 -53.85
CA LYS A 443 27.18 -1.49 -52.48
C LYS A 443 27.71 -0.43 -51.50
N THR A 444 26.97 -0.14 -50.44
CA THR A 444 27.52 -0.11 -49.05
C THR A 444 26.45 -0.30 -47.98
N THR A 445 26.57 -1.41 -47.25
CA THR A 445 26.33 -1.60 -45.79
C THR A 445 25.02 -1.16 -45.13
N SER A 446 24.28 -2.16 -44.65
CA SER A 446 23.15 -2.05 -43.72
C SER A 446 23.59 -1.80 -42.27
N SER A 447 23.08 -0.74 -41.63
CA SER A 447 23.18 -0.53 -40.19
C SER A 447 22.11 -1.36 -39.44
N LYS A 448 22.53 -2.08 -38.41
CA LYS A 448 21.69 -3.00 -37.60
C LYS A 448 20.51 -2.27 -36.94
N LYS A 449 19.30 -2.83 -37.04
CA LYS A 449 18.16 -2.42 -36.19
C LYS A 449 18.44 -2.79 -34.74
N ALA A 450 18.78 -1.82 -33.91
CA ALA A 450 18.67 -1.96 -32.46
C ALA A 450 17.19 -2.04 -32.07
N SER A 451 16.86 -2.90 -31.10
CA SER A 451 15.51 -2.96 -30.52
C SER A 451 15.16 -1.62 -29.88
N LYS A 452 14.07 -0.97 -30.31
CA LYS A 452 13.53 0.19 -29.60
C LYS A 452 13.24 -0.23 -28.16
N LYS A 453 13.76 0.51 -27.17
CA LYS A 453 13.30 0.39 -25.78
C LYS A 453 11.79 0.70 -25.74
N PRO A 454 10.98 0.01 -24.92
CA PRO A 454 9.56 0.31 -24.78
C PRO A 454 9.35 1.74 -24.27
N ASP A 455 8.20 2.32 -24.62
CA ASP A 455 7.85 3.70 -24.29
C ASP A 455 7.68 3.87 -22.76
N PRO A 456 8.38 4.82 -22.11
CA PRO A 456 8.22 5.10 -20.69
C PRO A 456 6.78 5.41 -20.25
N GLU A 457 5.94 5.99 -21.12
CA GLU A 457 4.55 6.29 -20.80
C GLU A 457 3.69 5.02 -20.74
N VAL A 458 3.89 4.10 -21.69
CA VAL A 458 3.25 2.78 -21.71
C VAL A 458 3.67 1.96 -20.49
N LEU A 459 4.97 1.95 -20.16
CA LEU A 459 5.46 1.27 -18.94
C LEU A 459 4.81 1.83 -17.66
N ALA A 460 4.67 3.15 -17.54
CA ALA A 460 4.06 3.79 -16.37
C ALA A 460 2.56 3.47 -16.25
N LYS A 461 1.82 3.56 -17.37
CA LYS A 461 0.39 3.17 -17.46
C LYS A 461 0.19 1.72 -17.03
N ASN A 462 0.98 0.81 -17.59
CA ASN A 462 0.83 -0.63 -17.34
C ASN A 462 1.31 -1.04 -15.95
N SER A 463 2.35 -0.37 -15.41
CA SER A 463 2.74 -0.48 -14.01
C SER A 463 1.60 -0.12 -13.05
N ALA A 464 0.92 1.00 -13.27
CA ALA A 464 -0.24 1.39 -12.46
C ALA A 464 -1.38 0.37 -12.57
N GLN A 465 -1.62 -0.19 -13.77
CA GLN A 465 -2.60 -1.26 -13.98
C GLN A 465 -2.23 -2.55 -13.24
N ILE A 466 -0.96 -2.98 -13.28
CA ILE A 466 -0.44 -4.18 -12.60
C ILE A 466 -0.54 -4.04 -11.08
N LEU A 467 -0.04 -2.93 -10.51
CA LEU A 467 -0.16 -2.65 -9.07
C LEU A 467 -1.62 -2.71 -8.62
N ARG A 468 -2.52 -2.13 -9.41
CA ARG A 468 -3.94 -2.13 -9.08
C ARG A 468 -4.59 -3.53 -9.19
N MET A 469 -4.23 -4.32 -10.20
CA MET A 469 -4.69 -5.71 -10.32
C MET A 469 -4.22 -6.54 -9.12
N LEU A 470 -2.94 -6.45 -8.76
CA LEU A 470 -2.37 -7.10 -7.57
C LEU A 470 -3.10 -6.65 -6.29
N LYS A 471 -3.27 -5.34 -6.08
CA LYS A 471 -3.94 -4.77 -4.91
C LYS A 471 -5.37 -5.29 -4.74
N LEU A 472 -6.19 -5.20 -5.78
CA LEU A 472 -7.56 -5.70 -5.74
C LEU A 472 -7.61 -7.21 -5.54
N HIS A 473 -6.68 -7.96 -6.13
CA HIS A 473 -6.62 -9.40 -5.95
C HIS A 473 -6.29 -9.80 -4.51
N TYR A 474 -5.24 -9.23 -3.91
CA TYR A 474 -4.90 -9.44 -2.49
C TYR A 474 -6.07 -9.08 -1.57
N MET A 475 -6.68 -7.91 -1.76
CA MET A 475 -7.80 -7.43 -0.93
C MET A 475 -9.11 -8.22 -1.11
N ARG A 476 -9.33 -8.91 -2.23
CA ARG A 476 -10.51 -9.77 -2.45
C ARG A 476 -10.32 -11.21 -1.96
N THR A 477 -9.09 -11.72 -2.00
CA THR A 477 -8.81 -13.15 -1.79
C THR A 477 -8.22 -13.48 -0.43
N ARG A 478 -7.43 -12.57 0.16
CA ARG A 478 -6.68 -12.80 1.40
C ARG A 478 -7.32 -12.13 2.62
N SER A 479 -6.93 -12.59 3.81
CA SER A 479 -7.34 -11.94 5.06
C SER A 479 -6.71 -10.55 5.20
N ILE A 480 -7.32 -9.69 6.01
CA ILE A 480 -6.89 -8.29 6.20
C ILE A 480 -5.42 -8.23 6.66
N LYS A 481 -5.02 -9.09 7.62
CA LYS A 481 -3.64 -9.23 8.07
C LYS A 481 -2.66 -9.51 6.92
N MET A 482 -3.04 -10.43 6.02
CA MET A 482 -2.22 -10.80 4.87
C MET A 482 -2.17 -9.66 3.84
N ALA A 483 -3.31 -9.10 3.45
CA ALA A 483 -3.39 -7.98 2.51
C ALA A 483 -2.54 -6.77 2.97
N THR A 484 -2.67 -6.34 4.23
CA THR A 484 -1.83 -5.28 4.80
C THR A 484 -0.34 -5.63 4.72
N SER A 485 0.04 -6.88 5.04
CA SER A 485 1.43 -7.32 5.01
C SER A 485 2.02 -7.46 3.60
N PHE A 486 1.21 -7.75 2.58
CA PHE A 486 1.68 -7.84 1.19
C PHE A 486 1.76 -6.48 0.50
N LEU A 487 0.88 -5.53 0.83
CA LEU A 487 0.84 -4.21 0.20
C LEU A 487 1.82 -3.21 0.82
N TYR A 488 1.95 -3.19 2.15
CA TYR A 488 2.77 -2.20 2.87
C TYR A 488 3.99 -2.81 3.58
N GLY A 489 4.09 -4.14 3.62
CA GLY A 489 5.21 -4.85 4.26
C GLY A 489 5.32 -4.54 5.75
N LYS A 490 6.53 -4.19 6.18
CA LYS A 490 6.83 -3.64 7.52
C LYS A 490 6.89 -2.09 7.53
N ASN A 491 6.73 -1.41 6.39
CA ASN A 491 7.05 0.01 6.29
C ASN A 491 5.87 0.89 6.77
N ILE A 492 5.92 1.25 8.05
CA ILE A 492 4.83 1.81 8.86
C ILE A 492 4.72 3.34 8.85
N GLN A 493 5.55 4.05 8.08
CA GLN A 493 5.64 5.52 8.12
C GLN A 493 4.31 6.27 7.86
N GLU A 494 3.33 5.62 7.24
CA GLU A 494 2.02 6.22 6.92
C GLU A 494 0.82 5.59 7.64
N ASP A 495 1.02 4.53 8.43
CA ASP A 495 -0.03 3.71 9.09
C ASP A 495 -1.30 3.53 8.24
N MET A 496 -1.10 3.15 6.98
CA MET A 496 -2.17 3.10 5.98
C MET A 496 -3.23 2.04 6.33
N GLN A 497 -4.46 2.50 6.52
CA GLN A 497 -5.60 1.67 6.85
C GLN A 497 -6.33 1.21 5.57
N ILE A 498 -6.75 -0.05 5.57
CA ILE A 498 -7.53 -0.68 4.46
C ILE A 498 -8.94 -1.08 4.89
N CYS A 499 -9.38 -0.67 6.09
CA CYS A 499 -10.74 -0.86 6.59
C CYS A 499 -11.11 0.34 7.48
N PHE A 500 -12.41 0.60 7.62
CA PHE A 500 -12.92 1.54 8.61
C PHE A 500 -14.15 0.94 9.30
N ASP A 501 -14.08 0.78 10.61
CA ASP A 501 -15.15 0.22 11.42
C ASP A 501 -15.61 1.24 12.46
N TYR A 502 -16.90 1.59 12.44
CA TYR A 502 -17.50 2.51 13.41
C TYR A 502 -18.16 1.77 14.59
N GLU A 503 -18.21 0.43 14.56
CA GLU A 503 -18.80 -0.38 15.63
C GLU A 503 -18.03 -0.21 16.95
N GLY A 504 -18.70 0.35 17.98
CA GLY A 504 -18.09 0.70 19.28
C GLY A 504 -17.81 2.19 19.49
N LEU A 505 -17.92 3.03 18.45
CA LEU A 505 -17.87 4.48 18.58
C LEU A 505 -19.24 5.08 18.99
N PRO A 506 -19.31 6.35 19.46
CA PRO A 506 -20.56 6.97 19.91
C PRO A 506 -21.66 6.95 18.85
N SER A 507 -22.87 6.55 19.24
CA SER A 507 -24.05 6.50 18.37
C SER A 507 -24.57 7.87 17.94
N GLU A 508 -24.15 8.94 18.63
CA GLU A 508 -24.46 10.33 18.30
C GLU A 508 -23.15 11.12 18.35
N ILE A 509 -22.82 11.87 17.29
CA ILE A 509 -21.55 12.60 17.20
C ILE A 509 -21.70 13.92 16.43
N GLN A 510 -21.01 14.96 16.91
CA GLN A 510 -20.90 16.24 16.20
C GLN A 510 -19.90 16.13 15.05
N ASP A 511 -20.23 16.69 13.88
CA ASP A 511 -19.39 16.58 12.68
C ASP A 511 -17.96 17.12 12.88
N HIS A 512 -17.80 18.25 13.58
CA HIS A 512 -16.50 18.82 13.90
C HIS A 512 -15.66 17.96 14.86
N VAL A 513 -16.29 17.30 15.85
CA VAL A 513 -15.59 16.38 16.76
C VAL A 513 -15.08 15.16 16.00
N PHE A 514 -15.89 14.60 15.10
CA PHE A 514 -15.44 13.50 14.25
C PHE A 514 -14.25 13.91 13.35
N LEU A 515 -14.32 15.09 12.72
CA LEU A 515 -13.24 15.59 11.86
C LEU A 515 -11.97 15.96 12.64
N GLU A 516 -12.08 16.35 13.91
CA GLU A 516 -10.94 16.58 14.81
C GLU A 516 -10.25 15.26 15.18
N ARG A 517 -11.03 14.19 15.41
CA ARG A 517 -10.54 12.89 15.89
C ARG A 517 -9.90 12.07 14.77
N PHE A 518 -10.56 12.02 13.62
CA PHE A 518 -10.12 11.23 12.47
C PHE A 518 -9.43 12.07 11.38
N GLY A 519 -9.37 13.40 11.52
CA GLY A 519 -8.83 14.31 10.50
C GLY A 519 -9.78 14.52 9.31
N ARG A 520 -9.57 15.63 8.59
CA ARG A 520 -10.56 16.18 7.64
C ARG A 520 -10.40 15.69 6.19
N ASP A 521 -9.18 15.31 5.82
CA ASP A 521 -8.73 15.03 4.46
C ASP A 521 -7.60 13.99 4.46
N SER A 522 -7.03 13.72 3.28
CA SER A 522 -5.95 12.74 3.08
C SER A 522 -4.61 13.10 3.72
N GLN A 523 -4.44 14.32 4.25
CA GLN A 523 -3.19 14.81 4.86
C GLN A 523 -3.25 14.94 6.39
N SER A 524 -4.44 14.78 6.98
CA SER A 524 -4.69 14.98 8.41
C SER A 524 -5.34 13.75 9.03
N GLY A 525 -4.92 13.31 10.22
CA GLY A 525 -5.53 12.19 10.95
C GLY A 525 -5.38 10.83 10.28
N ILE A 526 -6.41 9.96 10.40
CA ILE A 526 -6.36 8.59 9.86
C ILE A 526 -6.12 8.58 8.34
N ARG A 527 -5.18 7.75 7.87
CA ARG A 527 -4.83 7.65 6.45
C ARG A 527 -5.38 6.36 5.87
N PHE A 528 -6.07 6.47 4.74
CA PHE A 528 -6.63 5.33 4.02
C PHE A 528 -5.91 5.10 2.70
N ASP A 529 -5.90 3.86 2.25
CA ASP A 529 -5.65 3.55 0.84
C ASP A 529 -6.80 4.05 -0.06
N GLU A 530 -6.54 4.14 -1.37
CA GLU A 530 -7.59 4.39 -2.37
C GLU A 530 -8.69 3.31 -2.34
N VAL A 531 -8.32 2.07 -1.96
CA VAL A 531 -9.21 0.92 -1.86
C VAL A 531 -9.37 0.47 -0.40
N LEU A 532 -10.61 0.43 0.10
CA LEU A 532 -10.92 -0.21 1.38
C LEU A 532 -11.51 -1.61 1.17
N MET A 533 -11.06 -2.60 1.95
CA MET A 533 -11.67 -3.93 2.01
C MET A 533 -13.08 -3.87 2.57
N TYR A 534 -13.31 -3.12 3.64
CA TYR A 534 -14.65 -2.88 4.14
C TYR A 534 -14.82 -1.53 4.84
N VAL A 535 -16.05 -1.03 4.85
CA VAL A 535 -16.52 -0.02 5.82
C VAL A 535 -17.76 -0.54 6.54
N ARG A 536 -17.82 -0.36 7.87
CA ARG A 536 -18.98 -0.73 8.70
C ARG A 536 -19.50 0.47 9.49
N PHE A 537 -20.81 0.69 9.42
CA PHE A 537 -21.53 1.69 10.20
C PHE A 537 -22.72 1.07 10.95
N PRO A 538 -22.79 1.17 12.28
CA PRO A 538 -24.01 0.89 13.04
C PRO A 538 -25.02 2.04 12.85
N ILE A 539 -26.13 2.01 13.59
CA ILE A 539 -27.06 3.15 13.66
C ILE A 539 -26.37 4.33 14.37
N VAL A 540 -25.81 5.25 13.58
CA VAL A 540 -25.17 6.50 14.06
C VAL A 540 -25.86 7.76 13.52
N ALA A 541 -26.13 8.73 14.39
CA ALA A 541 -26.60 10.07 14.02
C ALA A 541 -25.43 11.07 14.00
N VAL A 542 -25.40 11.94 13.00
CA VAL A 542 -24.40 13.01 12.87
C VAL A 542 -25.06 14.36 13.07
N GLU A 543 -24.77 15.01 14.19
CA GLU A 543 -25.18 16.37 14.45
C GLU A 543 -24.33 17.35 13.64
N ARG A 544 -25.01 18.20 12.87
CA ARG A 544 -24.39 19.19 11.98
C ARG A 544 -24.98 20.55 12.31
N SER A 545 -24.15 21.45 12.83
CA SER A 545 -24.59 22.75 13.34
C SER A 545 -24.12 23.93 12.48
N GLY A 546 -24.79 25.08 12.62
CA GLY A 546 -24.46 26.32 11.92
C GLY A 546 -24.71 26.29 10.40
N ARG A 547 -24.05 27.20 9.66
CA ARG A 547 -24.28 27.45 8.22
C ARG A 547 -23.96 26.26 7.30
N ARG A 548 -23.35 25.19 7.82
CA ARG A 548 -22.98 23.96 7.08
C ARG A 548 -23.97 22.82 7.29
N ALA A 549 -24.93 22.97 8.20
CA ALA A 549 -26.01 22.00 8.35
C ALA A 549 -26.78 21.87 7.03
N PRO A 550 -26.98 20.65 6.49
CA PRO A 550 -27.88 20.46 5.36
C PRO A 550 -29.29 20.90 5.77
N LYS A 551 -30.03 21.53 4.84
CA LYS A 551 -31.45 21.82 5.09
C LYS A 551 -32.18 20.49 5.37
N PRO A 552 -32.99 20.39 6.44
CA PRO A 552 -33.82 19.22 6.66
C PRO A 552 -34.63 18.89 5.40
N ARG A 553 -34.60 17.62 4.98
CA ARG A 553 -35.39 17.12 3.85
C ARG A 553 -36.64 16.41 4.42
N ALA A 554 -37.22 15.51 3.64
CA ALA A 554 -38.19 14.54 4.13
C ALA A 554 -37.64 13.73 5.31
N LEU A 555 -38.53 13.03 6.01
CA LEU A 555 -38.31 12.36 7.31
C LEU A 555 -37.14 11.35 7.41
N GLY A 556 -36.56 10.90 6.28
CA GLY A 556 -35.49 9.90 6.27
C GLY A 556 -34.11 10.44 6.68
N ARG A 557 -33.30 9.57 7.27
CA ARG A 557 -31.93 9.88 7.73
C ARG A 557 -30.99 10.24 6.57
N GLN A 558 -29.96 11.02 6.91
CA GLN A 558 -28.96 11.58 5.99
C GLN A 558 -27.51 11.45 6.52
N ASP A 559 -27.30 10.77 7.64
CA ASP A 559 -26.04 10.73 8.39
C ASP A 559 -24.89 10.17 7.53
N MET A 560 -25.17 9.14 6.74
CA MET A 560 -24.20 8.52 5.84
C MET A 560 -23.64 9.48 4.76
N GLU A 561 -24.36 10.53 4.37
CA GLU A 561 -23.83 11.50 3.39
C GLU A 561 -22.57 12.21 3.93
N PHE A 562 -22.47 12.39 5.24
CA PHE A 562 -21.28 12.95 5.87
C PHE A 562 -20.10 11.96 5.81
N PHE A 563 -20.31 10.71 6.22
CA PHE A 563 -19.24 9.71 6.29
C PHE A 563 -18.68 9.36 4.91
N PHE A 564 -19.51 9.15 3.89
CA PHE A 564 -19.01 8.81 2.55
C PHE A 564 -18.37 10.00 1.83
N ASP A 565 -18.84 11.24 2.06
CA ASP A 565 -18.16 12.44 1.55
C ASP A 565 -16.81 12.68 2.27
N TRP A 566 -16.71 12.33 3.55
CA TRP A 566 -15.44 12.30 4.30
C TRP A 566 -14.48 11.22 3.76
N LEU A 567 -14.93 9.98 3.57
CA LEU A 567 -14.11 8.91 2.95
C LEU A 567 -13.61 9.33 1.56
N TYR A 568 -14.44 10.01 0.76
CA TYR A 568 -14.02 10.55 -0.52
C TYR A 568 -12.94 11.64 -0.38
N LYS A 569 -13.07 12.57 0.59
CA LYS A 569 -12.06 13.59 0.90
C LYS A 569 -10.75 13.00 1.44
N LYS A 570 -10.82 11.85 2.12
CA LYS A 570 -9.68 11.07 2.59
C LYS A 570 -8.87 10.40 1.48
N GLY A 571 -9.43 10.31 0.27
CA GLY A 571 -8.76 9.70 -0.89
C GLY A 571 -9.40 8.40 -1.37
N VAL A 572 -10.35 7.83 -0.63
CA VAL A 572 -11.02 6.56 -1.00
C VAL A 572 -11.78 6.72 -2.32
N ARG A 573 -11.59 5.78 -3.25
CA ARG A 573 -12.28 5.72 -4.55
C ARG A 573 -13.01 4.40 -4.76
N ARG A 574 -12.63 3.34 -4.06
CA ARG A 574 -13.29 2.03 -4.13
C ARG A 574 -13.41 1.41 -2.74
N ILE A 575 -14.54 0.76 -2.48
CA ILE A 575 -14.81 0.01 -1.26
C ILE A 575 -15.30 -1.38 -1.69
N LEU A 576 -14.61 -2.44 -1.26
CA LEU A 576 -14.99 -3.80 -1.65
C LEU A 576 -16.27 -4.23 -0.93
N LYS A 577 -16.46 -3.84 0.35
CA LYS A 577 -17.69 -4.12 1.11
C LYS A 577 -18.20 -2.92 1.91
N VAL A 578 -19.47 -2.57 1.74
CA VAL A 578 -20.17 -1.55 2.53
C VAL A 578 -21.20 -2.23 3.42
N GLU A 579 -21.05 -2.11 4.74
CA GLU A 579 -22.02 -2.59 5.74
C GLU A 579 -22.65 -1.39 6.46
N VAL A 580 -23.97 -1.21 6.35
CA VAL A 580 -24.71 -0.14 7.05
C VAL A 580 -25.94 -0.71 7.75
N ASP A 581 -25.99 -0.58 9.06
CA ASP A 581 -27.18 -0.90 9.85
C ASP A 581 -28.22 0.22 9.75
N ASP A 582 -29.27 -0.05 8.98
CA ASP A 582 -30.40 0.85 8.75
C ASP A 582 -31.73 0.31 9.27
N ARG A 583 -31.67 -0.63 10.24
CA ARG A 583 -32.83 -1.24 10.91
C ARG A 583 -33.49 -0.33 11.96
N GLY A 584 -33.12 0.95 12.00
CA GLY A 584 -33.65 1.92 12.95
C GLY A 584 -35.12 2.27 12.69
N LYS A 585 -35.77 2.93 13.66
CA LYS A 585 -37.18 3.39 13.55
C LYS A 585 -37.45 4.26 12.31
N ILE A 586 -36.41 4.97 11.85
CA ILE A 586 -36.41 5.80 10.65
C ILE A 586 -35.20 5.37 9.83
N PRO A 587 -35.38 4.78 8.64
CA PRO A 587 -34.27 4.42 7.76
C PRO A 587 -33.71 5.65 7.04
N HIS A 588 -32.60 5.48 6.32
CA HIS A 588 -32.12 6.49 5.39
C HIS A 588 -33.08 6.65 4.22
N SER A 589 -33.21 7.90 3.74
CA SER A 589 -33.93 8.17 2.49
C SER A 589 -33.14 7.63 1.30
N ASP A 590 -33.82 7.10 0.29
CA ASP A 590 -33.19 6.56 -0.92
C ASP A 590 -32.26 7.57 -1.62
N GLN A 591 -32.64 8.86 -1.62
CA GLN A 591 -31.77 9.96 -2.08
C GLN A 591 -30.48 10.08 -1.27
N ALA A 592 -30.51 9.85 0.05
CA ALA A 592 -29.31 9.89 0.89
C ALA A 592 -28.39 8.69 0.66
N ILE A 593 -28.95 7.51 0.41
CA ILE A 593 -28.20 6.30 0.02
C ILE A 593 -27.48 6.57 -1.31
N GLN A 594 -28.20 7.07 -2.31
CA GLN A 594 -27.64 7.46 -3.60
C GLN A 594 -26.52 8.50 -3.44
N ASN A 595 -26.78 9.62 -2.75
CA ASN A 595 -25.79 10.69 -2.55
C ASN A 595 -24.52 10.22 -1.83
N SER A 596 -24.66 9.24 -0.92
CA SER A 596 -23.52 8.65 -0.21
C SER A 596 -22.65 7.82 -1.16
N LEU A 597 -23.27 7.01 -2.02
CA LEU A 597 -22.57 6.00 -2.84
C LEU A 597 -22.28 6.43 -4.28
N GLU A 598 -22.73 7.61 -4.72
CA GLU A 598 -22.58 8.05 -6.12
C GLU A 598 -21.11 8.26 -6.54
N LYS A 599 -20.20 8.64 -5.61
CA LYS A 599 -18.82 9.06 -5.94
C LYS A 599 -17.77 7.96 -5.84
N ILE A 600 -18.11 6.83 -5.22
CA ILE A 600 -17.20 5.75 -4.83
C ILE A 600 -17.65 4.45 -5.52
N VAL A 601 -16.71 3.65 -6.01
CA VAL A 601 -17.00 2.32 -6.59
C VAL A 601 -17.24 1.33 -5.46
N VAL A 602 -18.41 0.68 -5.43
CA VAL A 602 -18.76 -0.35 -4.44
C VAL A 602 -18.82 -1.72 -5.12
N GLU A 603 -18.24 -2.77 -4.53
CA GLU A 603 -18.31 -4.14 -5.06
C GLU A 603 -19.32 -5.04 -4.31
N HIS A 604 -19.44 -4.91 -2.99
CA HIS A 604 -20.49 -5.54 -2.16
C HIS A 604 -21.25 -4.47 -1.38
N LEU A 605 -22.56 -4.36 -1.64
CA LEU A 605 -23.48 -3.54 -0.85
C LEU A 605 -24.25 -4.41 0.16
N ASP A 606 -24.13 -4.09 1.45
CA ASP A 606 -24.95 -4.63 2.53
C ASP A 606 -25.59 -3.48 3.32
N TRP A 607 -26.65 -2.91 2.75
CA TRP A 607 -27.43 -1.84 3.37
C TRP A 607 -28.70 -2.44 3.98
N GLN A 608 -28.81 -2.43 5.31
CA GLN A 608 -29.87 -3.17 6.02
C GLN A 608 -31.25 -2.45 6.02
N LYS A 609 -31.58 -1.72 4.93
CA LYS A 609 -32.89 -1.10 4.69
C LYS A 609 -33.82 -2.11 4.03
N THR A 610 -34.98 -2.37 4.65
CA THR A 610 -36.02 -3.25 4.10
C THR A 610 -36.55 -2.69 2.78
N ASP A 611 -36.72 -3.59 1.80
CA ASP A 611 -37.26 -3.30 0.47
C ASP A 611 -36.57 -2.10 -0.22
N LEU A 612 -35.22 -2.10 -0.18
CA LEU A 612 -34.40 -1.12 -0.88
C LEU A 612 -34.73 -1.07 -2.38
N ASP A 613 -34.92 0.13 -2.91
CA ASP A 613 -35.35 0.32 -4.29
C ASP A 613 -34.28 -0.11 -5.32
N PRO A 614 -34.64 -0.87 -6.37
CA PRO A 614 -33.68 -1.33 -7.39
C PRO A 614 -33.00 -0.19 -8.16
N GLN A 615 -33.69 0.91 -8.43
CA GLN A 615 -33.15 2.03 -9.21
C GLN A 615 -32.01 2.72 -8.43
N VAL A 616 -32.16 2.85 -7.11
CA VAL A 616 -31.08 3.32 -6.21
C VAL A 616 -29.84 2.43 -6.33
N ILE A 617 -30.01 1.11 -6.31
CA ILE A 617 -28.90 0.14 -6.42
C ILE A 617 -28.20 0.27 -7.79
N CYS A 618 -28.97 0.41 -8.88
CA CYS A 618 -28.43 0.62 -10.22
C CYS A 618 -27.66 1.96 -10.36
N GLN A 619 -28.08 2.99 -9.63
CA GLN A 619 -27.46 4.34 -9.66
C GLN A 619 -26.24 4.50 -8.72
N ILE A 620 -25.87 3.47 -7.95
CA ILE A 620 -24.61 3.44 -7.18
C ILE A 620 -23.41 3.66 -8.11
N SER A 621 -22.41 4.42 -7.63
CA SER A 621 -21.20 4.78 -8.37
C SER A 621 -21.44 5.57 -9.68
N SER A 622 -22.65 6.07 -9.94
CA SER A 622 -23.00 6.80 -11.18
C SER A 622 -22.16 8.05 -11.46
N LYS A 623 -21.67 8.73 -10.41
CA LYS A 623 -20.73 9.88 -10.49
C LYS A 623 -19.31 9.52 -10.06
N ALA A 624 -18.99 8.25 -9.86
CA ALA A 624 -17.62 7.82 -9.70
C ALA A 624 -16.88 8.26 -10.97
N LYS A 625 -15.72 8.90 -10.81
CA LYS A 625 -14.88 9.28 -11.95
C LYS A 625 -14.69 8.04 -12.80
N ALA A 626 -14.57 8.20 -14.13
CA ALA A 626 -14.17 7.12 -15.03
C ALA A 626 -12.69 6.77 -14.78
N VAL A 627 -12.42 6.21 -13.60
CA VAL A 627 -11.23 5.44 -13.34
C VAL A 627 -11.25 4.29 -14.34
N GLY A 628 -10.22 4.20 -15.21
CA GLY A 628 -10.16 3.28 -16.35
C GLY A 628 -9.95 1.84 -15.91
N PHE A 629 -10.90 1.31 -15.15
CA PHE A 629 -10.62 0.36 -14.08
C PHE A 629 -11.02 -1.08 -14.38
N ASP A 630 -11.91 -1.32 -15.36
CA ASP A 630 -12.27 -2.67 -15.83
C ASP A 630 -12.48 -2.73 -17.38
N THR A 631 -12.22 -1.63 -18.10
CA THR A 631 -12.45 -1.50 -19.55
C THR A 631 -11.35 -2.14 -20.40
N PHE A 632 -11.13 -3.45 -20.23
CA PHE A 632 -10.34 -4.28 -21.14
C PHE A 632 -11.03 -5.58 -21.57
N ARG A 633 -12.33 -5.75 -21.26
CA ARG A 633 -13.21 -6.52 -22.16
C ARG A 633 -13.51 -5.66 -23.39
N GLU A 634 -12.57 -5.69 -24.33
CA GLU A 634 -12.62 -5.00 -25.60
C GLU A 634 -13.93 -5.37 -26.35
N GLY A 635 -14.88 -4.43 -26.43
CA GLY A 635 -16.14 -4.62 -27.16
C GLY A 635 -17.43 -4.16 -26.48
N VAL A 636 -17.46 -3.93 -25.15
CA VAL A 636 -18.69 -3.51 -24.45
C VAL A 636 -18.50 -2.18 -23.70
N LEU A 637 -19.09 -1.11 -24.24
CA LEU A 637 -19.27 0.16 -23.53
C LEU A 637 -20.42 0.04 -22.53
N TYR A 638 -20.12 -0.42 -21.32
CA TYR A 638 -21.11 -0.37 -20.24
C TYR A 638 -21.52 1.09 -19.98
N ARG A 639 -22.83 1.37 -19.95
CA ARG A 639 -23.36 2.72 -19.69
C ARG A 639 -23.13 3.20 -18.25
N THR A 640 -22.70 2.33 -17.34
CA THR A 640 -22.61 2.58 -15.90
C THR A 640 -21.22 2.27 -15.35
N ASN A 641 -20.74 3.12 -14.44
CA ASN A 641 -19.51 2.89 -13.66
C ASN A 641 -19.77 1.97 -12.44
N ASN A 642 -20.87 1.21 -12.46
CA ASN A 642 -21.34 0.43 -11.32
C ASN A 642 -20.57 -0.90 -11.21
N GLY A 643 -19.78 -1.02 -10.14
CA GLY A 643 -18.88 -2.15 -9.89
C GLY A 643 -19.48 -3.27 -9.04
N LEU A 644 -20.78 -3.26 -8.75
CA LEU A 644 -21.41 -4.22 -7.85
C LEU A 644 -21.33 -5.65 -8.39
N ARG A 645 -20.82 -6.53 -7.52
CA ARG A 645 -20.66 -7.99 -7.68
C ARG A 645 -21.58 -8.76 -6.73
N GLU A 646 -21.75 -8.25 -5.52
CA GLU A 646 -22.57 -8.84 -4.48
C GLU A 646 -23.54 -7.80 -3.91
N VAL A 647 -24.78 -8.20 -3.64
CA VAL A 647 -25.74 -7.36 -2.92
C VAL A 647 -26.45 -8.18 -1.85
N THR A 648 -26.50 -7.65 -0.63
CA THR A 648 -27.32 -8.19 0.45
C THR A 648 -28.60 -7.37 0.54
N LEU A 649 -29.75 -8.02 0.36
CA LEU A 649 -31.06 -7.39 0.35
C LEU A 649 -31.89 -7.84 1.55
N LYS A 650 -32.62 -6.90 2.18
CA LYS A 650 -33.65 -7.16 3.19
C LYS A 650 -35.01 -7.14 2.53
N TRP A 651 -35.74 -8.23 2.63
CA TRP A 651 -37.07 -8.36 2.04
C TRP A 651 -38.14 -8.43 3.12
N SER A 652 -39.26 -7.72 2.94
CA SER A 652 -40.40 -7.74 3.86
C SER A 652 -41.29 -8.99 3.77
N GLY A 653 -41.14 -9.79 2.71
CA GLY A 653 -42.13 -10.80 2.31
C GLY A 653 -43.05 -10.34 1.16
N ASN A 654 -43.01 -9.06 0.77
CA ASN A 654 -43.84 -8.55 -0.33
C ASN A 654 -43.29 -9.01 -1.71
N ASN A 655 -44.02 -9.90 -2.40
CA ASN A 655 -43.62 -10.42 -3.72
C ASN A 655 -43.50 -9.33 -4.81
N ALA A 656 -44.15 -8.16 -4.66
CA ALA A 656 -43.96 -7.05 -5.59
C ALA A 656 -42.50 -6.55 -5.63
N VAL A 657 -41.80 -6.62 -4.50
CA VAL A 657 -40.39 -6.22 -4.35
C VAL A 657 -39.47 -7.22 -5.06
N LEU A 658 -39.72 -8.53 -4.91
CA LEU A 658 -39.02 -9.57 -5.69
C LEU A 658 -39.24 -9.39 -7.20
N ARG A 659 -40.42 -8.96 -7.63
CA ARG A 659 -40.68 -8.65 -9.05
C ARG A 659 -39.85 -7.45 -9.50
N ALA A 660 -39.90 -6.33 -8.77
CA ALA A 660 -39.15 -5.11 -9.07
C ALA A 660 -37.63 -5.34 -9.12
N TRP A 661 -37.05 -6.10 -8.18
CA TRP A 661 -35.62 -6.45 -8.22
C TRP A 661 -35.24 -7.31 -9.44
N SER A 662 -36.13 -8.20 -9.90
CA SER A 662 -35.93 -9.00 -11.12
C SER A 662 -36.27 -8.29 -12.42
N ASP A 663 -36.81 -7.08 -12.38
CA ASP A 663 -37.29 -6.37 -13.58
C ASP A 663 -36.13 -5.98 -14.52
N MET A 664 -36.42 -5.74 -15.80
CA MET A 664 -35.44 -5.28 -16.79
C MET A 664 -34.77 -3.95 -16.40
N GLU A 665 -35.46 -3.10 -15.62
CA GLU A 665 -34.88 -1.86 -15.08
C GLU A 665 -34.21 -2.02 -13.69
N GLY A 666 -34.27 -3.22 -13.11
CA GLY A 666 -33.67 -3.54 -11.82
C GLY A 666 -32.27 -4.17 -11.90
N LEU A 667 -32.01 -5.13 -11.01
CA LEU A 667 -30.70 -5.78 -10.86
C LEU A 667 -30.07 -6.36 -12.15
N PRO A 668 -30.83 -6.84 -13.17
CA PRO A 668 -30.29 -7.19 -14.49
C PRO A 668 -29.38 -6.14 -15.14
N GLN A 669 -29.60 -4.84 -14.90
CA GLN A 669 -28.78 -3.76 -15.46
C GLN A 669 -27.35 -3.72 -14.91
N LEU A 670 -27.11 -4.25 -13.71
CA LEU A 670 -25.78 -4.30 -13.10
C LEU A 670 -24.91 -5.24 -13.93
N PRO A 671 -23.75 -4.83 -14.48
CA PRO A 671 -22.98 -5.67 -15.42
C PRO A 671 -22.08 -6.70 -14.73
N GLN A 672 -21.60 -6.41 -13.51
CA GLN A 672 -20.68 -7.27 -12.75
C GLN A 672 -21.38 -8.11 -11.67
N LEU A 673 -22.71 -7.99 -11.49
CA LEU A 673 -23.43 -8.72 -10.44
C LEU A 673 -23.33 -10.24 -10.64
N GLU A 674 -22.90 -10.93 -9.59
CA GLU A 674 -22.65 -12.38 -9.50
C GLU A 674 -23.52 -13.01 -8.40
N VAL A 675 -23.72 -12.33 -7.26
CA VAL A 675 -24.41 -12.89 -6.07
C VAL A 675 -25.46 -11.92 -5.50
N VAL A 676 -26.62 -12.45 -5.14
CA VAL A 676 -27.68 -11.78 -4.37
C VAL A 676 -27.93 -12.56 -3.09
N ASN A 677 -27.53 -12.03 -1.93
CA ASN A 677 -27.92 -12.58 -0.62
C ASN A 677 -29.29 -12.02 -0.25
N LEU A 678 -30.30 -12.87 -0.26
CA LEU A 678 -31.66 -12.50 0.10
C LEU A 678 -31.91 -12.84 1.57
N ASN A 679 -31.92 -11.85 2.45
CA ASN A 679 -32.32 -12.05 3.83
C ASN A 679 -33.85 -12.14 3.90
N VAL A 680 -34.34 -13.34 4.19
CA VAL A 680 -35.77 -13.65 4.31
C VAL A 680 -36.17 -13.53 5.80
N PRO A 681 -37.30 -12.89 6.15
CA PRO A 681 -37.81 -12.85 7.52
C PRO A 681 -38.01 -14.25 8.10
N ALA A 682 -38.14 -14.37 9.42
CA ALA A 682 -38.50 -15.66 10.01
C ALA A 682 -39.92 -16.04 9.57
N GLN A 683 -40.22 -17.35 9.47
CA GLN A 683 -41.53 -17.82 9.02
C GLN A 683 -42.71 -17.37 9.94
N SER A 684 -42.42 -16.96 11.18
CA SER A 684 -43.38 -16.33 12.10
C SER A 684 -43.80 -14.91 11.68
N ASP A 685 -42.98 -14.24 10.89
CA ASP A 685 -43.08 -12.83 10.55
C ASP A 685 -43.63 -12.65 9.11
N LEU A 686 -43.89 -13.77 8.43
CA LEU A 686 -44.41 -13.87 7.07
C LEU A 686 -45.88 -14.30 7.09
N TYR A 687 -46.71 -13.63 6.30
CA TYR A 687 -48.12 -13.97 6.12
C TYR A 687 -48.36 -15.18 5.20
N ASP A 688 -47.38 -15.50 4.35
CA ASP A 688 -47.42 -16.58 3.37
C ASP A 688 -46.75 -17.88 3.87
N THR A 689 -47.15 -19.04 3.35
CA THR A 689 -46.53 -20.33 3.72
C THR A 689 -45.10 -20.48 3.18
N ARG A 690 -44.31 -21.34 3.82
CA ARG A 690 -42.91 -21.61 3.44
C ARG A 690 -42.76 -22.05 1.99
N GLU A 691 -43.68 -22.88 1.51
CA GLU A 691 -43.67 -23.42 0.14
C GLU A 691 -43.94 -22.31 -0.89
N TRP A 692 -44.87 -21.40 -0.57
CA TRP A 692 -45.18 -20.23 -1.40
C TRP A 692 -44.03 -19.23 -1.43
N VAL A 693 -43.43 -18.96 -0.27
CA VAL A 693 -42.23 -18.11 -0.13
C VAL A 693 -41.07 -18.69 -0.94
N GLN A 694 -40.75 -19.98 -0.79
CA GLN A 694 -39.69 -20.63 -1.56
C GLN A 694 -39.97 -20.62 -3.06
N ARG A 695 -41.23 -20.80 -3.47
CA ARG A 695 -41.63 -20.68 -4.88
C ARG A 695 -41.36 -19.27 -5.43
N ASN A 696 -41.77 -18.22 -4.71
CA ASN A 696 -41.52 -16.84 -5.14
C ASN A 696 -40.02 -16.52 -5.25
N ILE A 697 -39.19 -17.07 -4.36
CA ILE A 697 -37.72 -16.94 -4.41
C ILE A 697 -37.13 -17.68 -5.63
N ASN A 698 -37.61 -18.89 -5.93
CA ASN A 698 -37.19 -19.65 -7.11
C ASN A 698 -37.59 -18.92 -8.41
N ASP A 699 -38.84 -18.44 -8.48
CA ASP A 699 -39.35 -17.68 -9.63
C ASP A 699 -38.60 -16.35 -9.79
N PHE A 700 -38.20 -15.70 -8.68
CA PHE A 700 -37.31 -14.52 -8.69
C PHE A 700 -35.95 -14.83 -9.30
N GLY A 701 -35.27 -15.88 -8.82
CA GLY A 701 -33.97 -16.30 -9.36
C GLY A 701 -34.02 -16.67 -10.84
N ALA A 702 -35.11 -17.29 -11.30
CA ALA A 702 -35.35 -17.58 -12.71
C ALA A 702 -35.51 -16.29 -13.54
N ARG A 703 -36.44 -15.40 -13.17
CA ARG A 703 -36.66 -14.11 -13.88
C ARG A 703 -35.39 -13.26 -13.94
N LEU A 704 -34.67 -13.13 -12.82
CA LEU A 704 -33.43 -12.37 -12.72
C LEU A 704 -32.37 -12.85 -13.73
N ASN A 705 -32.23 -14.18 -13.88
CA ASN A 705 -31.27 -14.76 -14.82
C ASN A 705 -31.73 -14.67 -16.29
N THR A 706 -33.02 -14.77 -16.58
CA THR A 706 -33.56 -14.53 -17.93
C THR A 706 -33.31 -13.08 -18.35
N ASN A 707 -33.76 -12.12 -17.54
CA ASN A 707 -33.65 -10.70 -17.84
C ASN A 707 -32.18 -10.24 -17.95
N ALA A 708 -31.27 -10.79 -17.12
CA ALA A 708 -29.83 -10.52 -17.23
C ALA A 708 -29.18 -11.08 -18.51
N LYS A 709 -29.74 -12.13 -19.13
CA LYS A 709 -29.35 -12.58 -20.48
C LYS A 709 -29.85 -11.61 -21.56
N ASP A 710 -31.08 -11.13 -21.43
CA ASP A 710 -31.70 -10.24 -22.42
C ASP A 710 -31.07 -8.84 -22.44
N CYS A 711 -30.77 -8.24 -21.27
CA CYS A 711 -30.02 -6.97 -21.18
C CYS A 711 -28.68 -7.04 -21.93
N ARG A 712 -27.97 -8.18 -21.87
CA ARG A 712 -26.69 -8.40 -22.57
C ARG A 712 -26.86 -8.44 -24.10
N ASN A 713 -27.98 -8.98 -24.59
CA ASN A 713 -28.28 -9.06 -26.02
C ASN A 713 -28.58 -7.66 -26.61
N VAL A 714 -29.30 -6.82 -25.88
CA VAL A 714 -29.65 -5.44 -26.30
C VAL A 714 -28.42 -4.55 -26.48
N ASP A 715 -27.43 -4.62 -25.58
CA ASP A 715 -26.16 -3.90 -25.71
C ASP A 715 -25.29 -4.42 -26.89
N THR A 716 -25.54 -5.64 -27.36
CA THR A 716 -24.79 -6.23 -28.50
C THR A 716 -25.39 -5.83 -29.86
N LEU A 717 -26.71 -5.61 -29.91
CA LEU A 717 -27.46 -5.23 -31.12
C LEU A 717 -27.43 -3.72 -31.45
N SER A 718 -27.03 -2.87 -30.50
CA SER A 718 -27.08 -1.41 -30.62
C SER A 718 -25.83 -0.78 -31.28
N LYS A 719 -25.33 -1.41 -32.36
CA LYS A 719 -24.44 -0.75 -33.34
C LYS A 719 -25.28 -0.15 -34.47
N PRO A 720 -25.04 1.11 -34.89
CA PRO A 720 -25.73 1.67 -36.04
C PRO A 720 -25.28 0.96 -37.33
N LEU A 721 -26.14 0.12 -37.88
CA LEU A 721 -26.00 -0.38 -39.24
C LEU A 721 -26.28 0.79 -40.20
N ASN A 722 -25.32 1.12 -41.05
CA ASN A 722 -25.55 2.01 -42.18
C ASN A 722 -26.59 1.36 -43.10
N SER A 723 -27.80 1.91 -43.11
CA SER A 723 -28.88 1.48 -43.99
C SER A 723 -28.60 1.93 -45.43
N ASN A 724 -28.38 0.98 -46.33
CA ASN A 724 -28.64 1.08 -47.77
C ASN A 724 -28.54 -0.33 -48.39
N ASP A 725 -29.57 -1.15 -48.21
CA ASP A 725 -30.50 -1.47 -49.30
C ASP A 725 -31.59 -2.44 -48.83
N SER A 726 -32.79 -2.27 -49.37
CA SER A 726 -33.97 -3.06 -49.02
C SER A 726 -34.53 -3.78 -50.25
N GLN A 727 -34.69 -5.10 -50.19
CA GLN A 727 -35.72 -5.82 -50.97
C GLN A 727 -35.96 -7.28 -50.52
N PHE A 728 -37.23 -7.55 -50.21
CA PHE A 728 -38.04 -8.78 -50.39
C PHE A 728 -37.54 -10.20 -50.00
N SER A 729 -38.18 -10.70 -48.93
CA SER A 729 -38.95 -11.97 -48.80
C SER A 729 -38.45 -13.36 -49.25
N GLU A 730 -38.63 -14.30 -48.31
CA GLU A 730 -39.14 -15.69 -48.45
C GLU A 730 -38.21 -16.92 -48.67
N ALA A 731 -38.70 -18.02 -48.07
CA ALA A 731 -38.40 -19.45 -48.29
C ALA A 731 -37.02 -20.05 -47.90
N SER A 732 -37.05 -20.73 -46.74
CA SER A 732 -36.44 -22.05 -46.44
C SER A 732 -35.38 -22.67 -47.39
N SER A 733 -34.21 -23.02 -46.85
CA SER A 733 -33.60 -24.36 -47.04
C SER A 733 -32.36 -24.58 -46.15
N GLU A 734 -32.09 -25.84 -45.83
CA GLU A 734 -30.94 -26.27 -45.00
C GLU A 734 -29.61 -26.18 -45.76
N LYS A 735 -28.51 -25.84 -45.06
CA LYS A 735 -27.17 -26.38 -45.39
C LYS A 735 -26.18 -26.29 -44.23
N LYS A 736 -25.55 -27.42 -43.92
CA LYS A 736 -24.39 -27.53 -43.01
C LYS A 736 -23.13 -26.97 -43.68
N MET A 737 -22.32 -26.18 -42.95
CA MET A 737 -20.85 -26.32 -42.85
C MET A 737 -20.22 -25.17 -42.04
N GLY A 738 -19.10 -25.45 -41.36
CA GLY A 738 -18.22 -24.41 -40.78
C GLY A 738 -18.17 -24.36 -39.25
N VAL A 739 -17.64 -25.41 -38.60
CA VAL A 739 -17.33 -25.35 -37.16
C VAL A 739 -16.02 -24.58 -36.95
N THR A 740 -16.10 -23.26 -36.84
CA THR A 740 -15.08 -22.46 -36.16
C THR A 740 -15.37 -22.50 -34.66
N LYS A 741 -14.45 -23.07 -33.87
CA LYS A 741 -14.52 -23.00 -32.40
C LYS A 741 -14.35 -21.55 -31.94
N HIS A 742 -15.45 -20.82 -31.80
CA HIS A 742 -15.48 -19.66 -30.93
C HIS A 742 -15.30 -20.13 -29.48
N GLU A 743 -14.41 -19.48 -28.74
CA GLU A 743 -14.23 -19.72 -27.31
C GLU A 743 -15.56 -19.51 -26.58
N THR A 744 -15.96 -20.50 -25.79
CA THR A 744 -17.19 -20.48 -25.00
C THR A 744 -17.06 -19.50 -23.83
N LEU A 745 -17.35 -18.22 -24.10
CA LEU A 745 -17.50 -17.17 -23.08
C LEU A 745 -18.46 -17.65 -21.97
N LYS A 746 -17.91 -17.91 -20.77
CA LYS A 746 -18.65 -18.37 -19.58
C LYS A 746 -20.01 -17.67 -19.47
N GLU A 747 -21.09 -18.45 -19.38
CA GLU A 747 -22.44 -17.89 -19.20
C GLU A 747 -22.52 -17.05 -17.93
N ARG A 748 -23.17 -15.88 -18.03
CA ARG A 748 -23.42 -15.03 -16.86
C ARG A 748 -24.62 -15.61 -16.10
N LYS A 749 -24.38 -16.14 -14.91
CA LYS A 749 -25.40 -16.67 -13.99
C LYS A 749 -25.31 -15.94 -12.66
N ILE A 750 -26.41 -15.32 -12.23
CA ILE A 750 -26.52 -14.66 -10.93
C ILE A 750 -27.04 -15.68 -9.92
N ILE A 751 -26.33 -15.86 -8.81
CA ILE A 751 -26.67 -16.80 -7.74
C ILE A 751 -27.52 -16.07 -6.69
N VAL A 752 -28.73 -16.55 -6.42
CA VAL A 752 -29.57 -16.07 -5.31
C VAL A 752 -29.36 -17.01 -4.11
N LEU A 753 -28.91 -16.45 -2.99
CA LEU A 753 -28.67 -17.16 -1.73
C LEU A 753 -29.68 -16.70 -0.68
N PRO A 754 -30.80 -17.43 -0.46
CA PRO A 754 -31.73 -17.12 0.62
C PRO A 754 -31.09 -17.43 1.98
N ARG A 755 -31.21 -16.50 2.92
CA ARG A 755 -30.78 -16.63 4.32
C ARG A 755 -32.00 -16.44 5.21
N GLU A 756 -32.49 -17.50 5.85
CA GLU A 756 -33.59 -17.40 6.81
C GLU A 756 -33.16 -16.61 8.05
N GLY A 757 -34.00 -15.66 8.49
CA GLY A 757 -33.84 -14.97 9.75
C GLY A 757 -33.92 -15.95 10.92
N LYS A 758 -32.88 -15.97 11.77
CA LYS A 758 -32.99 -16.60 13.09
C LYS A 758 -34.06 -15.84 13.88
N LYS A 759 -34.95 -16.59 14.54
CA LYS A 759 -36.08 -16.07 15.32
C LYS A 759 -35.63 -14.90 16.18
N GLY A 760 -36.34 -13.77 16.09
CA GLY A 760 -36.09 -12.59 16.91
C GLY A 760 -36.07 -13.00 18.38
N THR A 761 -34.89 -12.93 18.99
CA THR A 761 -34.79 -12.98 20.45
C THR A 761 -35.17 -11.58 20.91
N GLU A 762 -36.42 -11.41 21.34
CA GLU A 762 -36.79 -10.23 22.11
C GLU A 762 -35.82 -10.15 23.29
N MET A 763 -35.03 -9.07 23.32
CA MET A 763 -34.23 -8.75 24.49
C MET A 763 -35.21 -8.59 25.67
N PRO A 764 -35.10 -9.38 26.75
CA PRO A 764 -35.95 -9.17 27.89
C PRO A 764 -35.62 -7.79 28.47
N VAL A 765 -36.59 -6.88 28.41
CA VAL A 765 -36.53 -5.61 29.13
C VAL A 765 -36.62 -5.94 30.62
N SER A 766 -35.47 -6.16 31.25
CA SER A 766 -35.37 -6.43 32.69
C SER A 766 -35.65 -5.15 33.49
N SER A 767 -36.94 -4.86 33.69
CA SER A 767 -37.41 -3.87 34.65
C SER A 767 -37.27 -4.40 36.08
N SER A 768 -36.09 -4.24 36.69
CA SER A 768 -35.86 -4.60 38.11
C SER A 768 -34.78 -3.76 38.80
N GLY A 769 -34.86 -2.44 38.65
CA GLY A 769 -34.10 -1.50 39.47
C GLY A 769 -34.65 -1.36 40.89
N LEU A 770 -34.37 -2.32 41.77
CA LEU A 770 -34.52 -2.13 43.23
C LEU A 770 -33.33 -1.30 43.76
N PRO A 771 -33.56 -0.23 44.54
CA PRO A 771 -32.48 0.65 44.98
C PRO A 771 -31.59 -0.08 45.99
N LYS A 772 -30.33 -0.31 45.61
CA LYS A 772 -29.29 -0.62 46.60
C LYS A 772 -29.02 0.62 47.45
N THR A 773 -28.89 0.40 48.76
CA THR A 773 -28.70 1.44 49.75
C THR A 773 -27.48 2.30 49.45
N ALA A 774 -27.61 3.61 49.67
CA ALA A 774 -26.53 4.57 49.49
C ALA A 774 -25.37 4.25 50.45
N GLY A 775 -24.32 3.63 49.91
CA GLY A 775 -23.01 3.67 50.53
C GLY A 775 -22.56 5.12 50.62
N ARG A 776 -22.08 5.54 51.79
CA ARG A 776 -21.58 6.91 52.00
C ARG A 776 -20.50 7.21 50.95
N SER A 777 -20.69 8.30 50.21
CA SER A 777 -19.60 8.95 49.49
C SER A 777 -18.53 9.35 50.52
N ASN A 778 -17.35 8.72 50.45
CA ASN A 778 -16.18 9.28 51.11
C ASN A 778 -15.87 10.64 50.45
N PRO A 779 -15.37 11.62 51.21
CA PRO A 779 -14.95 12.89 50.62
C PRO A 779 -13.84 12.65 49.60
N VAL A 780 -13.84 13.45 48.53
CA VAL A 780 -12.85 13.39 47.45
C VAL A 780 -11.45 13.58 48.02
N THR A 781 -10.64 12.53 48.01
CA THR A 781 -9.19 12.62 48.24
C THR A 781 -8.52 12.96 46.91
N GLU A 782 -8.33 14.26 46.66
CA GLU A 782 -7.47 14.71 45.56
C GLU A 782 -6.02 14.30 45.87
N HIS A 783 -5.39 13.57 44.96
CA HIS A 783 -3.98 13.19 45.11
C HIS A 783 -3.10 14.44 44.90
N ASP A 784 -2.45 14.92 45.95
CA ASP A 784 -1.50 16.06 45.87
C ASP A 784 -0.42 15.88 44.79
N TRP A 785 -0.02 14.62 44.55
CA TRP A 785 0.90 14.26 43.46
C TRP A 785 0.33 14.64 42.09
N LEU A 786 -0.94 14.31 41.81
CA LEU A 786 -1.61 14.64 40.55
C LEU A 786 -1.84 16.14 40.45
N ASN A 787 -2.32 16.79 41.51
CA ASN A 787 -2.54 18.23 41.54
C ASN A 787 -1.25 19.02 41.24
N CYS A 788 -0.11 18.61 41.80
CA CYS A 788 1.18 19.23 41.50
C CYS A 788 1.60 19.04 40.04
N VAL A 789 1.39 17.85 39.49
CA VAL A 789 1.85 17.45 38.16
C VAL A 789 0.95 18.02 37.06
N GLU A 790 -0.38 17.91 37.17
CA GLU A 790 -1.33 18.51 36.22
C GLU A 790 -1.13 20.04 36.13
N ARG A 791 -0.90 20.71 37.26
CA ARG A 791 -0.57 22.15 37.31
C ARG A 791 0.72 22.48 36.56
N PHE A 792 1.81 21.74 36.81
CA PHE A 792 3.06 21.92 36.05
C PHE A 792 2.86 21.64 34.56
N ALA A 793 2.09 20.60 34.24
CA ALA A 793 1.87 20.13 32.88
C ALA A 793 1.14 21.15 31.99
N GLY A 794 0.09 21.80 32.51
CA GLY A 794 -0.60 22.88 31.79
C GLY A 794 0.31 24.09 31.53
N CYS A 795 1.17 24.43 32.48
CA CYS A 795 2.15 25.51 32.32
C CYS A 795 3.23 25.18 31.29
N MET A 796 3.71 23.93 31.31
CA MET A 796 4.73 23.44 30.40
C MET A 796 4.21 23.34 28.96
N ASP A 797 2.94 22.96 28.75
CA ASP A 797 2.29 22.95 27.43
C ASP A 797 2.26 24.35 26.80
N LEU A 798 1.87 25.38 27.56
CA LEU A 798 1.91 26.77 27.11
C LEU A 798 3.35 27.24 26.79
N PHE A 799 4.32 26.87 27.63
CA PHE A 799 5.72 27.20 27.42
C PHE A 799 6.33 26.50 26.20
N TRP A 800 6.00 25.22 25.98
CA TRP A 800 6.41 24.45 24.81
C TRP A 800 5.84 25.03 23.52
N LYS A 801 4.53 25.29 23.47
CA LYS A 801 3.88 25.94 22.32
C LYS A 801 4.55 27.26 21.96
N LYS A 802 4.81 28.13 22.96
CA LYS A 802 5.54 29.39 22.74
C LYS A 802 6.96 29.17 22.21
N THR A 803 7.67 28.14 22.69
CA THR A 803 9.04 27.81 22.26
C THR A 803 9.08 27.28 20.82
N VAL A 804 8.11 26.44 20.44
CA VAL A 804 7.94 25.97 19.06
C VAL A 804 7.57 27.13 18.12
N ASP A 805 6.71 28.04 18.57
CA ASP A 805 6.27 29.20 17.79
C ASP A 805 7.40 30.17 17.50
N LEU A 806 8.27 30.45 18.49
CA LEU A 806 9.51 31.21 18.29
C LEU A 806 10.48 30.51 17.32
N SER A 807 10.50 29.17 17.33
CA SER A 807 11.40 28.36 16.48
C SER A 807 10.82 28.06 15.08
N ARG A 808 9.61 28.52 14.77
CA ARG A 808 8.79 28.05 13.65
C ARG A 808 9.42 28.30 12.28
N GLU A 809 10.10 29.44 12.09
CA GLU A 809 10.75 29.78 10.83
C GLU A 809 11.83 28.75 10.45
N TRP A 810 12.64 28.33 11.43
CA TRP A 810 13.69 27.34 11.25
C TRP A 810 13.17 25.90 11.11
N LEU A 811 12.09 25.56 11.84
CA LEU A 811 11.45 24.25 11.74
C LEU A 811 10.83 24.02 10.35
N ASN A 812 10.29 25.06 9.73
CA ASN A 812 9.62 25.00 8.43
C ASN A 812 10.54 25.19 7.20
N ALA A 813 11.82 25.52 7.38
CA ALA A 813 12.75 25.75 6.27
C ALA A 813 12.97 24.46 5.43
N ASP A 814 12.70 24.50 4.12
CA ASP A 814 12.87 23.33 3.23
C ASP A 814 14.38 23.07 2.96
N PRO A 815 14.89 21.84 3.22
CA PRO A 815 16.30 21.51 3.02
C PRO A 815 16.77 21.57 1.55
N ASN A 816 15.85 21.62 0.57
CA ASN A 816 16.19 21.65 -0.85
C ASN A 816 16.19 23.06 -1.47
N THR A 817 15.78 24.12 -0.75
CA THR A 817 15.66 25.46 -1.36
C THR A 817 17.00 26.17 -1.56
N ASP A 818 18.10 25.70 -0.96
CA ASP A 818 19.44 26.25 -1.19
C ASP A 818 20.50 25.18 -1.45
N VAL A 819 20.52 24.64 -2.69
CA VAL A 819 21.49 23.63 -3.14
C VAL A 819 22.87 24.25 -3.44
N ARG A 820 23.37 25.10 -2.54
CA ARG A 820 24.75 25.60 -2.50
C ARG A 820 25.16 25.95 -1.07
N LEU A 821 25.49 24.93 -0.26
CA LEU A 821 26.65 24.89 0.65
C LEU A 821 26.64 23.60 1.51
N LEU A 822 27.79 22.93 1.63
CA LEU A 822 28.03 21.90 2.64
C LEU A 822 28.58 22.57 3.92
N THR A 823 27.75 23.36 4.59
CA THR A 823 28.15 24.14 5.78
C THR A 823 27.67 23.52 7.09
N PRO A 824 28.27 23.92 8.24
CA PRO A 824 27.80 23.53 9.57
C PRO A 824 26.31 23.90 9.83
N GLU A 825 25.78 24.90 9.13
CA GLU A 825 24.38 25.33 9.21
C GLU A 825 23.39 24.19 8.91
N SER A 826 23.68 23.33 7.93
CA SER A 826 22.78 22.21 7.56
C SER A 826 22.65 21.15 8.65
N GLN A 827 23.67 20.99 9.51
CA GLN A 827 23.61 20.07 10.64
C GLN A 827 22.73 20.67 11.76
N ASN A 828 22.87 21.97 12.04
CA ASN A 828 22.07 22.66 13.06
C ASN A 828 20.57 22.67 12.74
N VAL A 829 20.18 22.85 11.46
CA VAL A 829 18.77 22.77 11.04
C VAL A 829 18.18 21.36 11.28
N ASN A 830 18.95 20.30 11.03
CA ASN A 830 18.51 18.93 11.31
C ASN A 830 18.36 18.65 12.81
N VAL A 831 19.25 19.20 13.65
CA VAL A 831 19.13 19.13 15.13
C VAL A 831 17.85 19.84 15.59
N LEU A 832 17.59 21.07 15.11
CA LEU A 832 16.36 21.81 15.42
C LEU A 832 15.10 21.03 15.03
N LYS A 833 15.06 20.45 13.83
CA LYS A 833 13.93 19.62 13.38
C LYS A 833 13.74 18.35 14.20
N ASN A 834 14.81 17.75 14.72
CA ASN A 834 14.69 16.61 15.64
C ASN A 834 14.23 17.02 17.04
N LEU A 835 14.66 18.19 17.52
CA LEU A 835 14.20 18.76 18.80
C LEU A 835 12.71 19.16 18.74
N GLY A 836 12.23 19.69 17.61
CA GLY A 836 10.84 20.11 17.41
C GLY A 836 9.82 18.99 17.17
N LYS A 837 10.26 17.74 16.94
CA LYS A 837 9.34 16.57 16.86
C LYS A 837 8.70 16.30 18.22
N ASP A 838 7.49 15.77 18.24
CA ASP A 838 6.87 15.33 19.51
C ASP A 838 7.50 14.06 20.08
N VAL A 839 7.32 13.85 21.39
CA VAL A 839 7.70 12.62 22.08
C VAL A 839 6.58 11.60 21.87
N VAL A 840 6.90 10.51 21.17
CA VAL A 840 5.95 9.43 20.90
C VAL A 840 5.98 8.44 22.06
N VAL A 841 4.84 8.29 22.72
CA VAL A 841 4.56 7.26 23.74
C VAL A 841 3.73 6.18 23.09
N ALA A 842 4.33 5.03 22.79
CA ALA A 842 3.60 3.86 22.32
C ALA A 842 2.89 3.20 23.50
N LEU A 843 1.57 3.19 23.45
CA LEU A 843 0.71 2.53 24.43
C LEU A 843 0.30 1.17 23.86
N ILE A 844 0.89 0.09 24.38
CA ILE A 844 0.57 -1.27 23.97
C ILE A 844 -0.47 -1.81 24.96
N ASP A 845 -1.73 -1.88 24.55
CA ASP A 845 -2.88 -2.21 25.43
C ASP A 845 -4.07 -2.75 24.62
N ASP A 846 -5.31 -2.62 25.11
CA ASP A 846 -6.54 -3.11 24.47
C ASP A 846 -7.20 -2.16 23.45
N GLY A 847 -6.50 -1.09 23.06
CA GLY A 847 -6.98 0.01 22.21
C GLY A 847 -7.36 1.26 23.01
N VAL A 848 -7.73 2.35 22.32
CA VAL A 848 -8.05 3.65 22.95
C VAL A 848 -9.26 4.26 22.28
N ASP A 849 -10.32 4.58 23.03
CA ASP A 849 -11.53 5.22 22.52
C ASP A 849 -11.25 6.67 22.12
N CYS A 850 -10.87 6.91 20.86
CA CYS A 850 -10.35 8.21 20.44
C CYS A 850 -11.38 9.35 20.58
N CYS A 851 -12.68 9.03 20.55
CA CYS A 851 -13.78 9.97 20.73
C CYS A 851 -14.05 10.36 22.19
N ASP A 852 -13.34 9.79 23.18
CA ASP A 852 -13.45 10.21 24.57
C ASP A 852 -13.12 11.70 24.75
N SER A 853 -13.90 12.40 25.57
CA SER A 853 -13.81 13.85 25.75
C SER A 853 -12.46 14.30 26.32
N ALA A 854 -11.76 13.43 27.06
CA ALA A 854 -10.43 13.72 27.60
C ALA A 854 -9.36 13.93 26.51
N PHE A 855 -9.63 13.52 25.27
CA PHE A 855 -8.71 13.66 24.14
C PHE A 855 -9.04 14.83 23.19
N SER A 856 -9.98 15.71 23.55
CA SER A 856 -10.41 16.84 22.70
C SER A 856 -9.23 17.67 22.18
N GLY A 857 -9.29 18.09 20.91
CA GLY A 857 -8.20 18.74 20.20
C GLY A 857 -7.13 17.80 19.63
N ARG A 858 -7.30 16.46 19.72
CA ARG A 858 -6.24 15.49 19.40
C ARG A 858 -6.71 14.35 18.49
N VAL A 859 -5.83 14.00 17.57
CA VAL A 859 -5.79 12.73 16.85
C VAL A 859 -4.97 11.75 17.70
N ILE A 860 -5.49 10.53 17.89
CA ILE A 860 -4.71 9.40 18.39
C ILE A 860 -4.42 8.49 17.20
N GLU A 861 -3.16 8.42 16.80
CA GLU A 861 -2.71 7.47 15.78
C GLU A 861 -2.52 6.08 16.38
N GLY A 862 -2.49 5.04 15.55
CA GLY A 862 -2.30 3.70 16.07
C GLY A 862 -2.32 2.58 15.04
N LYS A 863 -2.16 1.37 15.57
CA LYS A 863 -2.11 0.12 14.83
C LYS A 863 -2.75 -0.99 15.66
N THR A 864 -3.19 -2.06 15.01
CA THR A 864 -3.82 -3.20 15.68
C THR A 864 -3.25 -4.52 15.20
N PHE A 865 -3.18 -5.47 16.13
CA PHE A 865 -2.87 -6.87 15.90
C PHE A 865 -4.04 -7.79 16.26
N ASP A 866 -5.17 -7.22 16.69
CA ASP A 866 -6.44 -7.90 16.99
C ASP A 866 -7.23 -8.19 15.70
N TYR A 867 -6.63 -9.03 14.84
CA TYR A 867 -7.28 -9.54 13.63
C TYR A 867 -8.21 -10.71 14.00
N GLN A 868 -9.49 -10.57 13.64
CA GLN A 868 -10.57 -11.52 13.94
C GLN A 868 -11.20 -12.05 12.65
N ASP A 869 -11.92 -13.17 12.72
CA ASP A 869 -12.60 -13.74 11.56
C ASP A 869 -13.85 -12.91 11.22
N GLY A 870 -13.74 -12.06 10.19
CA GLY A 870 -14.82 -11.17 9.75
C GLY A 870 -14.73 -9.71 10.24
N GLY A 871 -13.62 -9.32 10.87
CA GLY A 871 -13.41 -7.93 11.32
C GLY A 871 -12.01 -7.69 11.90
N VAL A 872 -11.76 -6.45 12.34
CA VAL A 872 -10.53 -6.09 13.04
C VAL A 872 -10.87 -5.24 14.25
N GLY A 873 -10.35 -5.62 15.42
CA GLY A 873 -10.41 -4.79 16.61
C GLY A 873 -9.61 -3.52 16.38
N GLN A 874 -10.28 -2.38 16.17
CA GLN A 874 -9.62 -1.13 15.77
C GLN A 874 -8.80 -0.53 16.92
N TYR A 875 -7.68 0.12 16.59
CA TYR A 875 -6.82 0.76 17.60
C TYR A 875 -7.49 1.97 18.28
N TYR A 876 -8.48 2.56 17.63
CA TYR A 876 -9.24 3.74 18.05
C TYR A 876 -10.54 3.39 18.83
N ILE A 877 -10.69 2.12 19.21
CA ILE A 877 -11.73 1.59 20.11
C ILE A 877 -11.02 0.70 21.14
N SER A 878 -11.28 0.90 22.43
CA SER A 878 -10.76 0.05 23.51
C SER A 878 -11.69 -1.14 23.74
N ALA A 879 -11.15 -2.35 23.90
CA ALA A 879 -11.96 -3.54 24.12
C ALA A 879 -12.64 -3.58 25.50
N ARG A 880 -12.06 -2.93 26.52
CA ARG A 880 -12.56 -2.93 27.91
C ARG A 880 -12.52 -1.55 28.58
N GLY A 881 -12.07 -0.51 27.87
CA GLY A 881 -11.80 0.84 28.39
C GLY A 881 -10.43 0.99 29.07
N HIS A 882 -9.60 -0.06 29.14
CA HIS A 882 -8.37 -0.04 29.93
C HIS A 882 -7.29 0.85 29.28
N GLY A 883 -7.01 0.65 27.99
CA GLY A 883 -6.09 1.51 27.24
C GLY A 883 -6.58 2.97 27.16
N THR A 884 -7.89 3.21 27.12
CA THR A 884 -8.47 4.56 27.23
C THR A 884 -8.09 5.24 28.55
N GLU A 885 -8.16 4.52 29.67
CA GLU A 885 -7.69 5.03 30.97
C GLU A 885 -6.17 5.26 30.99
N MET A 886 -5.37 4.34 30.43
CA MET A 886 -3.91 4.51 30.36
C MET A 886 -3.50 5.73 29.53
N ALA A 887 -4.10 5.93 28.34
CA ALA A 887 -3.88 7.09 27.50
C ALA A 887 -4.24 8.40 28.22
N ARG A 888 -5.35 8.40 28.98
CA ARG A 888 -5.76 9.55 29.80
C ARG A 888 -4.75 9.86 30.90
N MET A 889 -4.21 8.84 31.59
CA MET A 889 -3.19 9.05 32.64
C MET A 889 -1.87 9.60 32.07
N ILE A 890 -1.42 9.08 30.92
CA ILE A 890 -0.24 9.61 30.21
C ILE A 890 -0.44 11.10 29.87
N LEU A 891 -1.60 11.46 29.30
CA LEU A 891 -1.89 12.83 28.86
C LEU A 891 -2.20 13.81 30.00
N LYS A 892 -2.71 13.34 31.16
CA LYS A 892 -2.81 14.15 32.39
C LYS A 892 -1.44 14.64 32.85
N VAL A 893 -0.43 13.75 32.82
CA VAL A 893 0.94 14.09 33.22
C VAL A 893 1.70 14.82 32.12
N CYS A 894 1.48 14.48 30.85
CA CYS A 894 2.16 15.09 29.72
C CYS A 894 1.21 15.39 28.54
N PRO A 895 0.48 16.51 28.56
CA PRO A 895 -0.46 16.90 27.52
C PRO A 895 0.22 17.29 26.20
N MET A 896 1.55 17.37 26.13
CA MET A 896 2.27 17.56 24.86
C MET A 896 2.55 16.24 24.14
N ALA A 897 2.48 15.10 24.84
CA ALA A 897 2.90 13.81 24.28
C ALA A 897 1.98 13.33 23.17
N ASN A 898 2.57 12.69 22.15
CA ASN A 898 1.83 11.98 21.11
C ASN A 898 1.65 10.52 21.52
N VAL A 899 0.40 10.11 21.79
CA VAL A 899 0.06 8.73 22.16
C VAL A 899 -0.20 7.92 20.89
N TYR A 900 0.60 6.88 20.68
CA TYR A 900 0.42 5.92 19.60
C TYR A 900 -0.20 4.63 20.16
N SER A 901 -1.48 4.41 19.86
CA SER A 901 -2.27 3.27 20.36
C SER A 901 -1.91 2.00 19.60
N ILE A 902 -1.48 0.95 20.29
CA ILE A 902 -1.23 -0.36 19.70
C ILE A 902 -2.12 -1.40 20.38
N ARG A 903 -3.19 -1.83 19.68
CA ARG A 903 -4.15 -2.80 20.19
C ARG A 903 -3.65 -4.24 20.05
N LEU A 904 -3.56 -4.93 21.18
CA LEU A 904 -3.18 -6.34 21.31
C LEU A 904 -4.33 -7.29 20.96
N LYS A 905 -3.98 -8.51 20.56
CA LYS A 905 -4.95 -9.61 20.45
C LYS A 905 -5.12 -10.28 21.81
N THR A 906 -6.38 -10.44 22.24
CA THR A 906 -6.72 -11.10 23.50
C THR A 906 -7.61 -12.32 23.30
N HIS A 907 -7.38 -13.36 24.08
CA HIS A 907 -8.17 -14.60 24.11
C HIS A 907 -8.89 -14.73 25.44
N THR A 908 -10.21 -14.94 25.44
CA THR A 908 -10.96 -15.25 26.66
C THR A 908 -10.76 -16.73 27.01
N SER A 909 -10.16 -17.02 28.17
CA SER A 909 -10.03 -18.40 28.65
C SER A 909 -11.40 -19.01 28.95
N PRO A 910 -11.76 -20.17 28.37
CA PRO A 910 -13.09 -20.77 28.55
C PRO A 910 -13.36 -21.18 30.01
N ASP A 911 -12.33 -21.56 30.76
CA ASP A 911 -12.48 -22.08 32.13
C ASP A 911 -12.55 -20.99 33.21
N LYS A 912 -12.14 -19.75 32.90
CA LYS A 912 -12.00 -18.65 33.88
C LYS A 912 -12.62 -17.33 33.44
N GLY A 913 -13.05 -17.17 32.18
CA GLY A 913 -13.52 -15.90 31.64
C GLY A 913 -12.47 -14.79 31.58
N GLN A 914 -11.22 -15.08 31.94
CA GLN A 914 -10.14 -14.11 32.01
C GLN A 914 -9.50 -13.94 30.63
N ALA A 915 -9.36 -12.68 30.19
CA ALA A 915 -8.65 -12.35 28.96
C ALA A 915 -7.13 -12.55 29.14
N THR A 916 -6.53 -13.36 28.26
CA THR A 916 -5.08 -13.55 28.14
C THR A 916 -4.57 -12.89 26.86
N ILE A 917 -3.36 -12.35 26.90
CA ILE A 917 -2.74 -11.67 25.75
C ILE A 917 -2.02 -12.70 24.88
N ASP A 918 -2.19 -12.62 23.56
CA ASP A 918 -1.40 -13.40 22.61
C ASP A 918 0.05 -12.88 22.57
N ALA A 919 1.00 -13.73 22.96
CA ALA A 919 2.42 -13.38 23.07
C ALA A 919 3.05 -12.97 21.73
N ILE A 920 2.55 -13.51 20.60
CA ILE A 920 3.00 -13.13 19.26
C ILE A 920 2.54 -11.70 18.95
N SER A 921 1.27 -11.37 19.23
CA SER A 921 0.75 -10.01 19.08
C SER A 921 1.50 -8.99 19.94
N ALA A 922 1.91 -9.36 21.15
CA ALA A 922 2.73 -8.52 22.02
C ALA A 922 4.11 -8.24 21.42
N ALA A 923 4.78 -9.26 20.85
CA ALA A 923 6.07 -9.06 20.19
C ALA A 923 5.96 -8.17 18.93
N LEU A 924 4.92 -8.38 18.12
CA LEU A 924 4.64 -7.57 16.93
C LEU A 924 4.25 -6.12 17.30
N ALA A 925 3.57 -5.92 18.44
CA ALA A 925 3.26 -4.59 18.97
C ALA A 925 4.52 -3.83 19.40
N ILE A 926 5.47 -4.53 20.05
CA ILE A 926 6.77 -3.96 20.38
C ILE A 926 7.56 -3.62 19.11
N GLU A 927 7.60 -4.52 18.10
CA GLU A 927 8.27 -4.22 16.82
C GLU A 927 7.65 -2.98 16.15
N ALA A 928 6.32 -2.85 16.11
CA ALA A 928 5.63 -1.68 15.57
C ALA A 928 5.92 -0.38 16.34
N ALA A 929 6.06 -0.42 17.67
CA ALA A 929 6.48 0.73 18.46
C ALA A 929 7.90 1.20 18.09
N LEU A 930 8.82 0.26 17.86
CA LEU A 930 10.17 0.56 17.39
C LEU A 930 10.18 1.11 15.95
N GLU A 931 9.29 0.62 15.09
CA GLU A 931 9.14 1.07 13.70
C GLU A 931 8.52 2.48 13.61
N LYS A 932 7.64 2.85 14.55
CA LYS A 932 7.12 4.22 14.73
C LYS A 932 8.16 5.17 15.38
N ASN A 933 9.34 4.67 15.77
CA ASN A 933 10.37 5.39 16.53
C ASN A 933 9.87 5.93 17.88
N ALA A 934 9.07 5.13 18.60
CA ALA A 934 8.61 5.47 19.94
C ALA A 934 9.80 5.74 20.89
N THR A 935 9.74 6.85 21.62
CA THR A 935 10.74 7.19 22.65
C THR A 935 10.47 6.40 23.93
N ILE A 936 9.19 6.18 24.22
CA ILE A 936 8.69 5.49 25.41
C ILE A 936 7.71 4.41 24.96
N ILE A 937 7.82 3.21 25.53
CA ILE A 937 6.83 2.13 25.39
C ILE A 937 6.20 1.91 26.77
N SER A 938 4.88 2.05 26.86
CA SER A 938 4.08 1.77 28.05
C SER A 938 3.33 0.45 27.86
N MET A 939 3.60 -0.52 28.74
CA MET A 939 2.98 -1.85 28.73
C MET A 939 2.30 -2.09 30.09
N SER A 940 1.03 -1.70 30.20
CA SER A 940 0.23 -1.86 31.42
C SER A 940 -0.36 -3.28 31.55
N TRP A 941 0.43 -4.30 31.19
CA TRP A 941 0.04 -5.70 31.17
C TRP A 941 1.22 -6.62 31.49
N THR A 942 0.89 -7.85 31.90
CA THR A 942 1.86 -8.91 32.18
C THR A 942 1.42 -10.22 31.56
N ILE A 943 2.36 -11.01 31.03
CA ILE A 943 2.12 -12.38 30.58
C ILE A 943 3.06 -13.36 31.30
N PRO A 944 2.68 -14.64 31.47
CA PRO A 944 3.61 -15.68 31.92
C PRO A 944 4.84 -15.75 31.01
N VAL A 945 6.00 -16.10 31.56
CA VAL A 945 7.20 -16.38 30.78
C VAL A 945 6.89 -17.50 29.76
N PRO A 946 7.05 -17.26 28.44
CA PRO A 946 6.83 -18.30 27.45
C PRO A 946 7.87 -19.42 27.60
N PRO A 947 7.55 -20.68 27.22
CA PRO A 947 8.44 -21.81 27.40
C PRO A 947 9.81 -21.62 26.73
N GLU A 948 10.87 -22.19 27.35
CA GLU A 948 12.20 -22.14 26.76
C GLU A 948 12.22 -22.81 25.38
N GLY A 949 12.89 -22.16 24.42
CA GLY A 949 12.92 -22.59 23.02
C GLY A 949 11.64 -22.35 22.21
N SER A 950 10.55 -21.83 22.79
CA SER A 950 9.31 -21.56 22.04
C SER A 950 9.48 -20.40 21.03
N LYS A 951 8.67 -20.39 19.96
CA LYS A 951 8.71 -19.34 18.93
C LYS A 951 8.33 -17.97 19.51
N GLU A 952 7.38 -17.97 20.43
CA GLU A 952 6.87 -16.80 21.15
C GLU A 952 8.00 -16.18 21.99
N LYS A 953 8.76 -17.02 22.72
CA LYS A 953 9.92 -16.57 23.49
C LYS A 953 11.00 -15.97 22.59
N GLN A 954 11.40 -16.70 21.54
CA GLN A 954 12.43 -16.24 20.59
C GLN A 954 12.06 -14.91 19.93
N LEU A 955 10.79 -14.73 19.56
CA LEU A 955 10.31 -13.48 18.96
C LEU A 955 10.29 -12.33 19.97
N LEU A 956 9.76 -12.55 21.18
CA LEU A 956 9.76 -11.54 22.26
C LEU A 956 11.18 -11.11 22.65
N ASP A 957 12.08 -12.06 22.91
CA ASP A 957 13.46 -11.78 23.30
C ASP A 957 14.20 -11.01 22.19
N SER A 958 13.96 -11.35 20.91
CA SER A 958 14.52 -10.64 19.75
C SER A 958 14.05 -9.18 19.66
N VAL A 959 12.74 -8.91 19.76
CA VAL A 959 12.23 -7.53 19.67
C VAL A 959 12.58 -6.70 20.91
N LEU A 960 12.67 -7.32 22.10
CA LEU A 960 13.12 -6.65 23.31
C LEU A 960 14.62 -6.35 23.30
N GLU A 961 15.44 -7.20 22.67
CA GLU A 961 16.85 -6.89 22.40
C GLU A 961 17.00 -5.71 21.43
N LYS A 962 16.18 -5.65 20.37
CA LYS A 962 16.10 -4.49 19.46
C LYS A 962 15.66 -3.22 20.19
N ALA A 963 14.70 -3.30 21.11
CA ALA A 963 14.28 -2.15 21.93
C ALA A 963 15.42 -1.67 22.84
N CYS A 964 16.14 -2.61 23.46
CA CYS A 964 17.32 -2.32 24.27
C CYS A 964 18.43 -1.63 23.48
N SER A 965 18.72 -2.08 22.24
CA SER A 965 19.78 -1.51 21.41
C SER A 965 19.45 -0.11 20.87
N ARG A 966 18.17 0.21 20.68
CA ARG A 966 17.67 1.54 20.31
C ARG A 966 17.51 2.51 21.50
N ASN A 967 17.85 2.10 22.72
CA ASN A 967 17.67 2.86 23.97
C ASN A 967 16.23 3.38 24.18
N VAL A 968 15.23 2.58 23.83
CA VAL A 968 13.82 2.92 24.08
C VAL A 968 13.48 2.71 25.55
N LEU A 969 12.77 3.65 26.16
CA LEU A 969 12.37 3.60 27.57
C LEU A 969 11.15 2.68 27.73
N MET A 970 11.33 1.52 28.37
CA MET A 970 10.27 0.52 28.55
C MET A 970 9.70 0.54 29.97
N PHE A 971 8.43 0.91 30.09
CA PHE A 971 7.66 0.90 31.33
C PHE A 971 6.71 -0.30 31.34
N CYS A 972 6.62 -0.98 32.48
CA CYS A 972 5.75 -2.15 32.66
C CYS A 972 5.16 -2.19 34.07
N SER A 973 3.92 -2.65 34.19
CA SER A 973 3.23 -2.80 35.47
C SER A 973 3.67 -4.06 36.22
N SER A 974 3.64 -3.97 37.55
CA SER A 974 3.67 -5.17 38.40
C SER A 974 2.34 -5.92 38.34
N PRO A 975 2.34 -7.26 38.54
CA PRO A 975 1.11 -8.00 38.80
C PRO A 975 0.47 -7.52 40.11
N ASP A 976 -0.79 -7.11 40.07
CA ASP A 976 -1.54 -6.70 41.28
C ASP A 976 -1.96 -7.91 42.16
N GLN A 977 -1.72 -9.15 41.70
CA GLN A 977 -1.98 -10.39 42.43
C GLN A 977 -0.67 -11.11 42.79
N ILE A 978 -0.66 -11.80 43.93
CA ILE A 978 0.50 -12.55 44.41
C ILE A 978 0.80 -13.71 43.46
N SER A 979 1.87 -13.55 42.67
CA SER A 979 2.42 -14.59 41.82
C SER A 979 3.92 -14.63 42.06
N ALA A 980 4.42 -15.74 42.60
CA ALA A 980 5.85 -15.95 42.86
C ALA A 980 6.67 -16.23 41.59
N THR A 981 6.10 -16.00 40.41
CA THR A 981 6.75 -16.27 39.11
C THR A 981 7.21 -14.98 38.44
N LYS A 982 8.29 -15.07 37.66
CA LYS A 982 8.70 -13.98 36.76
C LYS A 982 7.64 -13.81 35.66
N HIS A 983 7.43 -12.58 35.19
CA HIS A 983 6.45 -12.25 34.14
C HIS A 983 7.09 -11.40 33.05
N TYR A 984 6.69 -11.62 31.80
CA TYR A 984 7.08 -10.74 30.70
C TYR A 984 6.21 -9.47 30.71
N PRO A 985 6.75 -8.31 30.29
CA PRO A 985 8.09 -8.16 29.66
C PRO A 985 9.26 -8.06 30.66
N SER A 986 9.02 -7.73 31.94
CA SER A 986 10.07 -7.39 32.92
C SER A 986 11.05 -8.52 33.27
N ALA A 987 10.69 -9.78 33.02
CA ALA A 987 11.57 -10.93 33.17
C ALA A 987 12.77 -10.92 32.20
N PHE A 988 12.61 -10.35 31.01
CA PHE A 988 13.71 -10.18 30.06
C PHE A 988 14.63 -9.06 30.56
N ARG A 989 15.91 -9.37 30.85
CA ARG A 989 16.93 -8.40 31.28
C ARG A 989 16.40 -7.28 32.20
N ARG A 990 15.83 -7.66 33.35
CA ARG A 990 15.13 -6.81 34.35
C ARG A 990 15.70 -5.40 34.56
N SER A 991 17.02 -5.23 34.48
CA SER A 991 17.73 -3.94 34.58
C SER A 991 17.50 -2.95 33.43
N ARG A 992 16.82 -3.33 32.35
CA ARG A 992 16.47 -2.46 31.18
C ARG A 992 15.03 -1.93 31.22
N PHE A 993 14.24 -2.30 32.22
CA PHE A 993 12.84 -1.92 32.39
C PHE A 993 12.65 -1.00 33.59
N PHE A 994 11.57 -0.22 33.55
CA PHE A 994 10.97 0.41 34.73
C PHE A 994 9.76 -0.44 35.15
N LEU A 995 9.91 -1.23 36.20
CA LEU A 995 8.82 -2.00 36.79
C LEU A 995 8.11 -1.15 37.85
N ILE A 996 6.91 -0.69 37.53
CA ILE A 996 6.16 0.26 38.33
C ILE A 996 5.06 -0.44 39.14
N GLY A 997 4.92 -0.03 40.40
CA GLY A 997 3.89 -0.51 41.32
C GLY A 997 2.96 0.62 41.76
N ALA A 998 1.73 0.27 42.14
CA ALA A 998 0.78 1.23 42.69
C ALA A 998 1.14 1.66 44.13
N ALA A 999 0.81 2.91 44.44
CA ALA A 999 0.85 3.51 45.76
C ALA A 999 -0.48 4.20 46.09
N HIS A 1000 -0.75 4.32 47.39
CA HIS A 1000 -1.77 5.19 47.95
C HIS A 1000 -1.37 6.68 47.82
N ASP A 1001 -2.30 7.56 48.15
CA ASP A 1001 -2.13 9.02 48.18
C ASP A 1001 -1.07 9.49 49.19
N ASP A 1002 -0.97 8.81 50.34
CA ASP A 1002 0.08 9.00 51.35
C ASP A 1002 1.48 8.49 50.92
N GLY A 1003 1.60 7.93 49.71
CA GLY A 1003 2.83 7.34 49.17
C GLY A 1003 3.18 5.96 49.72
N SER A 1004 2.33 5.35 50.56
CA SER A 1004 2.47 3.95 50.97
C SER A 1004 2.18 2.99 49.81
N ALA A 1005 2.84 1.84 49.79
CA ALA A 1005 2.76 0.92 48.65
C ALA A 1005 1.50 0.05 48.69
N TYR A 1006 0.85 -0.13 47.54
CA TYR A 1006 -0.36 -0.95 47.41
C TYR A 1006 -0.01 -2.44 47.29
N GLY A 1007 -0.54 -3.26 48.22
CA GLY A 1007 -0.37 -4.70 48.20
C GLY A 1007 1.09 -5.15 48.35
N HIS A 1008 1.68 -5.63 47.25
CA HIS A 1008 3.08 -6.09 47.20
C HIS A 1008 4.02 -5.14 46.43
N ALA A 1009 3.51 -3.99 45.99
CA ALA A 1009 4.34 -2.96 45.39
C ALA A 1009 5.49 -2.55 46.34
N GLY A 1010 6.65 -2.21 45.78
CA GLY A 1010 7.79 -1.68 46.53
C GLY A 1010 8.85 -2.70 46.99
N LYS A 1011 8.66 -4.01 46.80
CA LYS A 1011 9.72 -5.02 47.03
C LYS A 1011 10.62 -5.23 45.82
N ASP A 1012 10.04 -5.58 44.67
CA ASP A 1012 10.77 -5.87 43.42
C ASP A 1012 10.66 -4.74 42.36
N ASN A 1013 9.93 -3.67 42.69
CA ASN A 1013 9.74 -2.50 41.86
C ASN A 1013 11.00 -1.64 41.74
N ASP A 1014 11.08 -0.81 40.70
CA ASP A 1014 12.04 0.29 40.65
C ASP A 1014 11.51 1.53 41.39
N PHE A 1015 10.22 1.80 41.19
CA PHE A 1015 9.49 2.97 41.68
C PHE A 1015 8.03 2.60 41.92
N ILE A 1016 7.39 3.34 42.82
CA ILE A 1016 5.93 3.32 43.00
C ILE A 1016 5.35 4.71 42.73
N PHE A 1017 4.15 4.74 42.14
CA PHE A 1017 3.43 5.95 41.73
C PHE A 1017 1.98 5.84 42.19
N PRO A 1018 1.23 6.97 42.29
CA PRO A 1018 -0.19 6.93 42.60
C PRO A 1018 -0.93 5.92 41.73
N GLY A 1019 -1.65 4.99 42.36
CA GLY A 1019 -2.31 3.89 41.68
C GLY A 1019 -3.46 3.28 42.48
N VAL A 1020 -3.91 3.93 43.54
CA VAL A 1020 -5.08 3.55 44.34
C VAL A 1020 -6.06 4.71 44.38
N ASN A 1021 -7.32 4.44 44.04
CA ASN A 1021 -8.42 5.39 44.00
C ASN A 1021 -8.05 6.66 43.21
N VAL A 1022 -7.37 6.48 42.07
CA VAL A 1022 -6.92 7.59 41.23
C VAL A 1022 -8.10 8.11 40.44
N ASN A 1023 -8.35 9.41 40.53
CA ASN A 1023 -9.43 10.07 39.80
C ASN A 1023 -9.14 10.10 38.28
N THR A 1024 -9.86 9.27 37.53
CA THR A 1024 -9.77 9.19 36.06
C THR A 1024 -10.67 10.18 35.33
N SER A 1025 -11.41 11.02 36.05
CA SER A 1025 -12.25 12.09 35.46
C SER A 1025 -11.39 13.14 34.73
N GLY A 1026 -12.01 13.87 33.80
CA GLY A 1026 -11.33 14.76 32.86
C GLY A 1026 -10.33 15.73 33.50
N GLY A 1027 -9.12 15.79 32.95
CA GLY A 1027 -8.08 16.73 33.38
C GLY A 1027 -8.40 18.18 32.99
N ALA A 1028 -7.73 19.13 33.65
CA ALA A 1028 -8.05 20.57 33.59
C ALA A 1028 -7.67 21.28 32.27
N SER A 1029 -8.28 20.86 31.14
CA SER A 1029 -8.10 21.48 29.81
C SER A 1029 -9.39 22.08 29.22
N LEU A 1030 -10.45 22.24 30.01
CA LEU A 1030 -11.68 22.93 29.60
C LEU A 1030 -11.98 24.11 30.53
N PRO A 1031 -12.40 25.27 29.99
CA PRO A 1031 -12.97 26.34 30.79
C PRO A 1031 -14.18 25.86 31.58
N ALA A 1032 -14.24 26.21 32.88
CA ALA A 1032 -15.21 25.67 33.83
C ALA A 1032 -16.70 25.92 33.50
N PHE A 1033 -17.02 26.74 32.48
CA PHE A 1033 -18.39 27.04 32.07
C PHE A 1033 -19.03 25.98 31.13
N LEU A 1034 -18.29 24.96 30.69
CA LEU A 1034 -18.79 23.88 29.82
C LEU A 1034 -18.94 22.51 30.50
N ALA A 1035 -18.56 22.37 31.77
CA ALA A 1035 -18.66 21.14 32.51
C ALA A 1035 -20.04 20.98 33.17
N ASP A 1036 -21.11 20.79 32.37
CA ASP A 1036 -22.44 20.53 32.94
C ASP A 1036 -22.71 19.05 33.26
N LYS A 1037 -23.34 18.85 34.41
CA LYS A 1037 -23.91 17.65 35.04
C LYS A 1037 -23.98 16.35 34.21
N MET A 1038 -22.93 15.52 34.22
CA MET A 1038 -23.08 14.04 34.32
C MET A 1038 -21.82 13.22 34.70
N SER A 1039 -20.68 13.83 35.07
CA SER A 1039 -19.50 13.03 35.47
C SER A 1039 -19.62 12.51 36.91
N SER A 1040 -20.10 11.28 37.08
CA SER A 1040 -19.75 10.50 38.27
C SER A 1040 -18.23 10.31 38.29
N SER A 1041 -17.59 10.60 39.44
CA SER A 1041 -16.15 10.49 39.59
C SER A 1041 -15.72 9.03 39.46
N LYS A 1042 -15.07 8.67 38.35
CA LYS A 1042 -14.58 7.31 38.12
C LYS A 1042 -13.18 7.15 38.71
N GLU A 1043 -13.11 6.48 39.84
CA GLU A 1043 -11.85 6.06 40.47
C GLU A 1043 -11.36 4.73 39.86
N SER A 1044 -10.05 4.62 39.65
CA SER A 1044 -9.40 3.38 39.20
C SER A 1044 -8.19 3.04 40.09
N THR A 1045 -7.97 1.75 40.30
CA THR A 1045 -6.90 1.19 41.16
C THR A 1045 -6.17 0.08 40.43
N GLY A 1046 -4.83 0.10 40.45
CA GLY A 1046 -3.96 -0.93 39.90
C GLY A 1046 -2.60 -0.39 39.44
N SER A 1047 -1.59 -1.27 39.37
CA SER A 1047 -0.24 -0.91 38.93
C SER A 1047 -0.18 -0.43 37.47
N SER A 1048 -1.20 -0.74 36.67
CA SER A 1048 -1.41 -0.17 35.33
C SER A 1048 -1.50 1.36 35.33
N ILE A 1049 -2.31 1.95 36.22
CA ILE A 1049 -2.48 3.41 36.36
C ILE A 1049 -1.14 4.06 36.72
N ALA A 1050 -0.46 3.51 37.72
CA ALA A 1050 0.85 3.95 38.17
C ALA A 1050 1.90 3.91 37.04
N THR A 1051 1.87 2.87 36.20
CA THR A 1051 2.75 2.71 35.01
C THR A 1051 2.49 3.80 33.97
N ALA A 1052 1.23 4.11 33.68
CA ALA A 1052 0.85 5.15 32.74
C ALA A 1052 1.26 6.56 33.23
N LEU A 1053 1.11 6.85 34.53
CA LEU A 1053 1.61 8.10 35.14
C LEU A 1053 3.14 8.20 35.06
N ALA A 1054 3.87 7.09 35.28
CA ALA A 1054 5.32 7.04 35.16
C ALA A 1054 5.82 7.27 33.73
N ALA A 1055 5.16 6.67 32.73
CA ALA A 1055 5.43 6.91 31.31
C ALA A 1055 5.14 8.37 30.92
N GLY A 1056 4.04 8.95 31.44
CA GLY A 1056 3.74 10.38 31.30
C GLY A 1056 4.83 11.26 31.91
N LEU A 1057 5.33 10.95 33.11
CA LEU A 1057 6.38 11.74 33.77
C LEU A 1057 7.70 11.69 32.99
N ALA A 1058 8.05 10.53 32.43
CA ALA A 1058 9.20 10.38 31.54
C ALA A 1058 9.07 11.26 30.29
N ALA A 1059 7.88 11.33 29.68
CA ALA A 1059 7.61 12.23 28.56
C ALA A 1059 7.74 13.71 28.98
N MET A 1060 7.18 14.10 30.13
CA MET A 1060 7.25 15.47 30.67
C MET A 1060 8.69 15.92 30.90
N ILE A 1061 9.52 15.08 31.54
CA ILE A 1061 10.96 15.37 31.73
C ILE A 1061 11.63 15.53 30.36
N THR A 1062 11.35 14.64 29.41
CA THR A 1062 11.90 14.73 28.05
C THR A 1062 11.53 16.05 27.38
N TYR A 1063 10.28 16.51 27.50
CA TYR A 1063 9.86 17.83 27.00
C TYR A 1063 10.57 19.00 27.70
N CYS A 1064 10.88 18.92 29.00
CA CYS A 1064 11.67 19.95 29.69
C CYS A 1064 13.08 20.10 29.07
N PHE A 1065 13.74 18.98 28.79
CA PHE A 1065 15.04 18.99 28.10
C PHE A 1065 14.90 19.47 26.64
N LYS A 1066 13.86 19.04 25.91
CA LYS A 1066 13.62 19.45 24.52
C LYS A 1066 13.32 20.94 24.40
N ALA A 1067 12.48 21.51 25.27
CA ALA A 1067 12.20 22.95 25.28
C ALA A 1067 13.47 23.77 25.56
N SER A 1068 14.27 23.34 26.55
CA SER A 1068 15.56 23.96 26.87
C SER A 1068 16.52 23.94 25.68
N ALA A 1069 16.72 22.75 25.09
CA ALA A 1069 17.62 22.56 23.95
C ALA A 1069 17.15 23.28 22.68
N LEU A 1070 15.84 23.29 22.41
CA LEU A 1070 15.23 23.97 21.26
C LEU A 1070 15.44 25.49 21.36
N ALA A 1071 15.13 26.08 22.53
CA ALA A 1071 15.35 27.51 22.75
C ALA A 1071 16.82 27.92 22.57
N ILE A 1072 17.76 27.17 23.17
CA ILE A 1072 19.21 27.42 23.02
C ILE A 1072 19.64 27.30 21.54
N ALA A 1073 19.18 26.26 20.84
CA ALA A 1073 19.51 26.07 19.43
C ALA A 1073 18.95 27.18 18.53
N THR A 1074 17.73 27.67 18.80
CA THR A 1074 17.12 28.80 18.08
C THR A 1074 17.90 30.09 18.32
N THR A 1075 18.22 30.45 19.58
CA THR A 1075 19.03 31.64 19.89
C THR A 1075 20.44 31.59 19.29
N ARG A 1076 21.07 30.40 19.23
CA ARG A 1076 22.36 30.21 18.53
C ARG A 1076 22.26 30.50 17.02
N MET A 1077 21.14 30.16 16.37
CA MET A 1077 20.92 30.45 14.94
C MET A 1077 20.61 31.92 14.69
N GLU A 1078 19.82 32.57 15.56
CA GLU A 1078 19.48 34.00 15.48
C GLU A 1078 20.70 34.91 15.64
N GLN A 1079 21.62 34.58 16.55
CA GLN A 1079 22.82 35.40 16.83
C GLN A 1079 24.03 35.01 15.95
N GLY A 1080 24.02 33.84 15.32
CA GLY A 1080 25.03 33.41 14.37
C GLY A 1080 26.45 33.46 14.95
N LYS A 1081 27.33 34.26 14.33
CA LYS A 1081 28.74 34.41 14.75
C LYS A 1081 28.92 35.28 15.99
N ASP A 1082 27.92 36.10 16.32
CA ASP A 1082 27.93 36.99 17.47
C ASP A 1082 27.24 36.36 18.70
N TYR A 1083 26.99 35.04 18.65
CA TYR A 1083 26.42 34.28 19.77
C TYR A 1083 27.31 34.35 21.02
N VAL A 1084 26.78 34.97 22.08
CA VAL A 1084 27.42 34.98 23.40
C VAL A 1084 26.84 33.83 24.22
N ALA A 1085 27.66 32.82 24.48
CA ALA A 1085 27.28 31.69 25.32
C ALA A 1085 26.93 32.15 26.74
N GLY A 1086 25.64 32.09 27.09
CA GLY A 1086 25.17 32.25 28.45
C GLY A 1086 25.55 31.04 29.34
N PRO A 1087 25.02 30.96 30.57
CA PRO A 1087 25.12 29.74 31.37
C PRO A 1087 24.25 28.63 30.74
N GLU A 1088 24.78 27.97 29.72
CA GLU A 1088 24.12 26.85 29.02
C GLU A 1088 24.02 25.64 29.95
N LEU A 1089 22.94 25.60 30.74
CA LEU A 1089 22.72 24.55 31.72
C LEU A 1089 22.20 23.22 31.12
N VAL A 1090 21.86 23.20 29.83
CA VAL A 1090 21.40 22.03 29.07
C VAL A 1090 22.03 22.11 27.67
N GLN A 1091 22.53 20.98 27.16
CA GLN A 1091 23.02 20.86 25.78
C GLN A 1091 22.05 20.04 24.93
N PRO A 1092 22.02 20.21 23.59
CA PRO A 1092 21.14 19.42 22.71
C PRO A 1092 21.30 17.90 22.86
N GLY A 1093 22.53 17.42 23.06
CA GLY A 1093 22.81 16.00 23.31
C GLY A 1093 22.27 15.47 24.65
N ASP A 1094 21.90 16.34 25.60
CA ASP A 1094 21.32 15.90 26.87
C ASP A 1094 19.89 15.36 26.71
N VAL A 1095 19.20 15.71 25.62
CA VAL A 1095 17.91 15.12 25.22
C VAL A 1095 18.07 13.63 24.90
N GLU A 1096 19.13 13.27 24.18
CA GLU A 1096 19.45 11.87 23.87
C GLU A 1096 19.94 11.12 25.11
N LYS A 1097 20.71 11.78 25.99
CA LYS A 1097 21.13 11.20 27.28
C LYS A 1097 19.96 10.91 28.22
N ILE A 1098 19.02 11.84 28.41
CA ILE A 1098 17.89 11.63 29.32
C ILE A 1098 16.93 10.54 28.81
N SER A 1099 16.99 10.21 27.53
CA SER A 1099 16.26 9.08 26.93
C SER A 1099 16.91 7.72 27.24
N GLN A 1100 18.10 7.68 27.88
CA GLN A 1100 18.71 6.44 28.33
C GLN A 1100 18.15 5.99 29.68
N HIS A 1101 17.81 4.71 29.79
CA HIS A 1101 17.22 4.09 31.00
C HIS A 1101 17.97 4.42 32.30
N SER A 1102 19.30 4.29 32.33
CA SER A 1102 20.11 4.58 33.53
C SER A 1102 20.06 6.05 33.93
N VAL A 1103 20.11 6.96 32.96
CA VAL A 1103 20.08 8.42 33.19
C VAL A 1103 18.70 8.85 33.69
N LEU A 1104 17.61 8.36 33.06
CA LEU A 1104 16.26 8.66 33.53
C LEU A 1104 15.98 8.06 34.91
N LYS A 1105 16.49 6.86 35.20
CA LYS A 1105 16.40 6.25 36.55
C LYS A 1105 17.10 7.12 37.60
N THR A 1106 18.24 7.70 37.28
CA THR A 1106 18.94 8.67 38.13
C THR A 1106 18.15 9.99 38.27
N ALA A 1107 17.55 10.49 37.20
CA ALA A 1107 16.69 11.67 37.23
C ALA A 1107 15.46 11.46 38.15
N PHE A 1108 14.78 10.31 38.04
CA PHE A 1108 13.67 9.92 38.92
C PHE A 1108 14.09 9.93 40.40
N ASN A 1109 15.28 9.42 40.72
CA ASN A 1109 15.82 9.47 42.09
C ASN A 1109 16.11 10.91 42.59
N ARG A 1110 16.46 11.83 41.68
CA ARG A 1110 16.82 13.23 41.98
C ARG A 1110 15.62 14.17 42.14
N ILE A 1111 14.45 13.75 41.65
CA ILE A 1111 13.17 14.45 41.91
C ILE A 1111 12.91 14.47 43.41
N GLY A 1112 12.86 13.29 44.03
CA GLY A 1112 12.71 13.11 45.47
C GLY A 1112 12.16 11.72 45.80
N ARG A 1113 12.42 11.24 47.02
CA ARG A 1113 11.86 10.01 47.58
C ARG A 1113 11.31 10.30 48.97
N MET A 1114 10.22 9.64 49.34
CA MET A 1114 9.72 9.69 50.71
C MET A 1114 10.53 8.78 51.64
N ASP A 1115 10.56 9.09 52.95
CA ASP A 1115 11.34 8.36 53.96
C ASP A 1115 10.96 6.87 54.07
N ASN A 1116 9.77 6.50 53.58
CA ASN A 1116 9.24 5.14 53.57
C ASN A 1116 9.65 4.29 52.35
N GLY A 1117 10.29 4.84 51.31
CA GLY A 1117 10.87 4.02 50.23
C GLY A 1117 10.83 4.60 48.79
N GLN A 1118 10.20 3.85 47.88
CA GLN A 1118 10.36 3.99 46.41
C GLN A 1118 9.42 5.02 45.74
N PHE A 1119 8.61 5.75 46.51
CA PHE A 1119 7.62 6.69 45.98
C PHE A 1119 8.30 7.99 45.48
N ILE A 1120 7.94 8.46 44.29
CA ILE A 1120 8.57 9.67 43.69
C ILE A 1120 7.87 10.95 44.16
N GLN A 1121 8.59 11.75 44.94
CA GLN A 1121 8.11 12.98 45.55
C GLN A 1121 8.26 14.20 44.63
N VAL A 1122 7.25 14.47 43.80
CA VAL A 1122 7.30 15.51 42.74
C VAL A 1122 7.27 16.96 43.25
N TRP A 1123 6.54 17.25 44.31
CA TRP A 1123 6.22 18.64 44.71
C TRP A 1123 7.44 19.51 45.01
N ASN A 1124 8.46 18.95 45.66
CA ASN A 1124 9.70 19.67 46.00
C ASN A 1124 10.50 20.21 44.80
N ARG A 1125 10.21 19.75 43.57
CA ARG A 1125 10.87 20.22 42.34
C ARG A 1125 9.92 20.91 41.38
N PHE A 1126 8.73 20.34 41.17
CA PHE A 1126 7.80 20.83 40.17
C PHE A 1126 6.97 22.03 40.68
N GLN A 1127 6.55 22.05 41.94
CA GLN A 1127 5.72 23.14 42.48
C GLN A 1127 6.41 24.52 42.43
N PRO A 1128 7.70 24.69 42.80
CA PRO A 1128 8.40 25.97 42.62
C PRO A 1128 8.55 26.38 41.15
N ALA A 1129 8.69 25.41 40.24
CA ALA A 1129 8.80 25.69 38.81
C ALA A 1129 7.44 26.13 38.23
N SER A 1130 6.33 25.50 38.61
CA SER A 1130 4.98 25.92 38.22
C SER A 1130 4.71 27.38 38.57
N LEU A 1131 5.06 27.83 39.78
CA LEU A 1131 4.86 29.23 40.21
C LEU A 1131 5.61 30.23 39.30
N ILE A 1132 6.80 29.88 38.81
CA ILE A 1132 7.58 30.75 37.90
C ILE A 1132 6.99 30.71 36.48
N LEU A 1133 6.50 29.55 36.02
CA LEU A 1133 5.85 29.43 34.70
C LEU A 1133 4.48 30.13 34.65
N GLU A 1134 3.72 30.14 35.73
CA GLU A 1134 2.40 30.80 35.82
C GLU A 1134 2.51 32.32 35.91
N GLY A 1135 3.46 32.84 36.69
CA GLY A 1135 3.63 34.27 36.89
C GLY A 1135 3.90 35.04 35.59
N GLU A 1136 3.72 36.36 35.63
CA GLU A 1136 3.98 37.30 34.51
C GLU A 1136 5.48 37.51 34.22
N ASN A 1137 6.31 36.51 34.50
CA ASN A 1137 7.74 36.50 34.23
C ASN A 1137 8.02 36.48 32.71
N LYS A 1138 9.19 36.97 32.30
CA LYS A 1138 9.58 36.98 30.88
C LYS A 1138 9.89 35.57 30.39
N TYR A 1139 10.02 35.41 29.07
CA TYR A 1139 10.28 34.08 28.49
C TYR A 1139 11.64 33.54 28.92
N GLU A 1140 12.63 34.42 29.05
CA GLU A 1140 14.00 34.13 29.45
C GLU A 1140 14.05 33.63 30.90
N ASP A 1141 13.27 34.23 31.80
CA ASP A 1141 13.16 33.81 33.20
C ASP A 1141 12.55 32.40 33.33
N LYS A 1142 11.50 32.14 32.54
CA LYS A 1142 10.83 30.83 32.46
C LYS A 1142 11.77 29.77 31.88
N LEU A 1143 12.52 30.10 30.82
CA LEU A 1143 13.55 29.25 30.24
C LEU A 1143 14.66 28.94 31.25
N ALA A 1144 15.20 29.93 31.95
CA ALA A 1144 16.22 29.75 32.97
C ALA A 1144 15.74 28.84 34.12
N CYS A 1145 14.47 28.92 34.51
CA CYS A 1145 13.85 28.02 35.48
C CYS A 1145 13.85 26.55 35.00
N ILE A 1146 13.39 26.29 33.77
CA ILE A 1146 13.35 24.93 33.21
C ILE A 1146 14.77 24.38 32.99
N MET A 1147 15.69 25.19 32.48
CA MET A 1147 17.10 24.83 32.35
C MET A 1147 17.74 24.46 33.69
N LYS A 1148 17.42 25.20 34.77
CA LYS A 1148 17.86 24.88 36.13
C LYS A 1148 17.24 23.56 36.62
N LEU A 1149 15.95 23.33 36.39
CA LEU A 1149 15.27 22.06 36.70
C LEU A 1149 15.97 20.88 36.01
N CYS A 1150 16.16 20.94 34.68
CA CYS A 1150 16.88 19.93 33.91
C CYS A 1150 18.30 19.68 34.43
N SER A 1151 19.06 20.73 34.75
CA SER A 1151 20.44 20.58 35.24
C SER A 1151 20.56 19.87 36.60
N ASN A 1152 19.51 19.91 37.43
CA ASN A 1152 19.47 19.15 38.68
C ASN A 1152 19.16 17.66 38.44
N LEU A 1153 18.49 17.32 37.34
CA LEU A 1153 18.03 15.96 37.04
C LEU A 1153 19.09 15.10 36.35
N ILE A 1154 20.06 15.71 35.65
CA ILE A 1154 21.12 14.99 34.93
C ILE A 1154 22.47 15.06 35.64
N GLU A 1155 23.30 14.04 35.47
CA GLU A 1155 24.73 14.07 35.83
C GLU A 1155 25.55 14.60 34.66
N ARG A 1156 26.53 15.46 34.96
CA ARG A 1156 27.46 16.06 33.99
C ARG A 1156 28.85 15.48 34.13
#